data_AF-A0A847DM09-F1
#
_entry.id   AF-A0A847DM09-F1
#
_cell.length_a   1.000
_cell.length_b   1.000
_cell.length_c   1.000
_cell.angle_alpha   90.00
_cell.angle_beta   90.00
_cell.angle_gamma   90.00
#
_symmetry.space_group_name_H-M   'P 1'
#
loop_
_entity.id
_entity.type
_entity.pdbx_description
1 polymer ?
#
loop_
_entity_poly.entity_id
_entity_poly.type
_entity_poly.pdbx_seq_one_letter_code
_entity_poly.pdbx_strand_id
1 'polypeptide(L)'
;MRDNNGNRGGGGFRDRKLFGDRDRKPFGNRDRKPYGDRDRKPFGDRDRKPYGDRERKPFGDRDRDRDRKPYGERDSKPYGDRDRKPFGDRDRKPYGDRERKPFGDRDRKPFGDRERRPYGDRDRKPFGDRDSKPYGDRERKPFGDRDRKPYGDRDRKPFGDREHRSFGDRDRKPFGDRDRKPYGDRDRKPFGDRERKPYGDRDRERRSYGDRDHRDERPRYETKPEDSFFRPPNRRMFKGLYDPNAVQEPRRPRREENEEEYGFGDFSHRREFGDRERKPYGDRDRDRGSFGDRERRPYGDRERSSFGDRERKPYGERDRERKSFGDRDRDRGSFGDRKRFADRGENSEYLSELAIPKVAGRKPELLAPVGSREMLKAAIENGADAVYFGLNNFNARMRGANNFTSEELPEIMRTLHERGLSGFVTLNTLIFTNELDEAAGLVLTCSNAGVDAVLIQDLGLAWLMSKLAPELPRHASTQAALTCAEAVHATNTWGLAFSRAVAPRELSIAELKRLADETNIEIEAFAHGALCMSYSGLCCASEALGGRSANRGVCAQPCRLPYTLCVDGEPIRDANLVRFPLSPNDLCAFPLIGDMISAGVAALKIEGRLKNARYVAAVISSYRDGIDQAMPPHAKARPSRPVMTPEIKRKLEMSFSRGLSTGHLNGTNHQTLVDGKTPKNHGMLIGEVVFVTKTGMVEVQLCAPLRTGDGVVFECGNRAESQEEGGRVYTIERGGQKFDSVAPTEKAPLRFMLSFGNDALVTERVNRGDRVWKTSDVELEQMLDATYKNAEFLYRRPVVAEVEGKVGDKLKMTMTDSFGNEVTVEDTEDAEWANDRPLTQETLEVQIGRMGNTPFRLRRLEANIDENMMVPLSRLNNIRRSAVEALLEKRREKGTNRPVDEMALAQMREEIKTEFAEEFGKEVVPASETKISVLCRTIEQIEAVKLLENIDTIYVELEDPRQYVQVREMIGEDGPRFAPATIRAIKPGETHYVRTLLNSYPDALLVRGPAQWQILQQSNCPVPMTADFSMNIANDLTAALMRKAGFERMAFSPELAIENICALLENSVPAWFEPVVYQRIPMFYTEHCLYCKHTAPNEATKFPECGRQCEFKNISLRDRKGVDHVVKTDDACRNIVYASEPKSMLANVPAMVAAGIRRMRIDFVDEDSSTVRDIVRQFREAATEV
;
A
#
# COMPACT_ATOMS: atom_id res chain seq x y z
N MET A 1 -11.37 -18.60 -61.18
CA MET A 1 -10.56 -18.96 -62.36
C MET A 1 -9.64 -17.78 -62.72
N ARG A 2 -8.85 -17.90 -63.79
CA ARG A 2 -7.70 -17.03 -64.12
C ARG A 2 -8.05 -15.64 -64.66
N ASP A 3 -7.25 -14.66 -64.23
CA ASP A 3 -6.50 -13.65 -65.00
C ASP A 3 -7.13 -12.80 -66.15
N ASN A 4 -7.03 -11.48 -65.93
CA ASN A 4 -6.50 -10.43 -66.84
C ASN A 4 -7.34 -9.69 -67.91
N ASN A 5 -6.97 -8.40 -68.00
CA ASN A 5 -7.09 -7.41 -69.10
C ASN A 5 -8.47 -6.81 -69.46
N GLY A 6 -8.51 -5.46 -69.56
CA GLY A 6 -9.67 -4.68 -70.04
C GLY A 6 -9.56 -3.18 -69.77
N ASN A 7 -8.83 -2.42 -70.59
CA ASN A 7 -8.50 -1.00 -70.40
C ASN A 7 -9.46 -0.04 -71.16
N ARG A 8 -9.88 1.09 -70.53
CA ARG A 8 -10.05 2.48 -71.07
C ARG A 8 -11.34 3.23 -70.69
N GLY A 9 -11.21 4.55 -70.45
CA GLY A 9 -12.24 5.60 -70.64
C GLY A 9 -12.91 6.15 -69.36
N GLY A 10 -13.15 7.46 -69.20
CA GLY A 10 -12.63 8.62 -69.95
C GLY A 10 -13.44 9.94 -69.83
N GLY A 11 -12.81 11.04 -69.39
CA GLY A 11 -13.33 12.43 -69.46
C GLY A 11 -14.24 12.92 -68.31
N GLY A 12 -14.35 14.23 -68.00
CA GLY A 12 -13.53 15.35 -68.48
C GLY A 12 -14.03 16.78 -68.11
N PHE A 13 -13.08 17.68 -67.79
CA PHE A 13 -13.06 19.16 -67.91
C PHE A 13 -14.15 20.07 -67.29
N ARG A 14 -13.71 20.99 -66.40
CA ARG A 14 -13.37 22.43 -66.65
C ARG A 14 -12.58 22.95 -65.42
N ASP A 15 -11.42 23.64 -65.46
CA ASP A 15 -10.92 24.87 -66.16
C ASP A 15 -11.63 26.18 -65.73
N ARG A 16 -10.94 27.32 -65.41
CA ARG A 16 -9.50 27.65 -65.25
C ARG A 16 -9.28 29.08 -64.65
N LYS A 17 -8.02 29.40 -64.24
CA LYS A 17 -7.30 30.72 -64.18
C LYS A 17 -7.28 31.55 -62.87
N LEU A 18 -6.27 32.39 -62.58
CA LEU A 18 -4.77 32.33 -62.73
C LEU A 18 -4.06 33.61 -62.18
N PHE A 19 -2.72 33.52 -62.04
CA PHE A 19 -1.67 34.57 -61.84
C PHE A 19 -1.44 35.14 -60.42
N GLY A 20 -0.18 35.34 -59.98
CA GLY A 20 1.09 34.84 -60.56
C GLY A 20 2.40 35.41 -59.97
N ASP A 21 3.50 34.63 -60.16
CA ASP A 21 4.89 35.03 -60.45
C ASP A 21 5.73 35.88 -59.45
N ARG A 22 7.07 35.79 -59.32
CA ARG A 22 8.19 34.95 -59.88
C ARG A 22 9.43 35.12 -58.92
N ASP A 23 10.66 34.60 -59.01
CA ASP A 23 11.53 33.73 -59.85
C ASP A 23 12.77 33.32 -58.94
N ARG A 24 13.83 32.53 -59.22
CA ARG A 24 14.25 31.61 -60.30
C ARG A 24 15.01 30.39 -59.68
N LYS A 25 16.21 29.98 -60.17
CA LYS A 25 17.02 28.80 -59.74
C LYS A 25 18.57 29.00 -60.00
N PRO A 26 19.45 27.99 -60.31
CA PRO A 26 20.43 27.37 -59.39
C PRO A 26 21.88 27.22 -59.96
N PHE A 27 22.80 26.48 -59.29
CA PHE A 27 23.92 25.64 -59.81
C PHE A 27 24.66 24.97 -58.60
N GLY A 28 25.42 23.86 -58.65
CA GLY A 28 25.75 22.85 -59.69
C GLY A 28 26.62 21.68 -59.11
N ASN A 29 26.75 20.54 -59.81
CA ASN A 29 27.34 19.25 -59.31
C ASN A 29 28.89 19.12 -59.43
N ARG A 30 29.49 18.13 -58.72
CA ARG A 30 30.63 17.28 -59.20
C ARG A 30 30.87 15.99 -58.39
N ASP A 31 31.66 15.04 -58.93
CA ASP A 31 31.72 13.61 -58.56
C ASP A 31 33.11 13.04 -58.15
N ARG A 32 33.10 12.10 -57.19
CA ARG A 32 33.87 10.82 -57.04
C ARG A 32 35.43 10.72 -56.90
N LYS A 33 35.82 10.07 -55.77
CA LYS A 33 36.88 9.02 -55.57
C LYS A 33 38.38 9.45 -55.60
N PRO A 34 39.37 8.64 -55.09
CA PRO A 34 39.36 7.20 -54.71
C PRO A 34 39.86 6.84 -53.26
N TYR A 35 40.31 5.58 -53.04
CA TYR A 35 40.70 4.90 -51.77
C TYR A 35 42.23 4.76 -51.58
N GLY A 36 42.72 4.43 -50.36
CA GLY A 36 44.07 3.92 -50.07
C GLY A 36 44.36 3.62 -48.58
N ASP A 37 45.27 2.69 -48.28
CA ASP A 37 45.54 2.07 -46.94
C ASP A 37 47.01 2.36 -46.46
N ARG A 38 47.62 1.90 -45.33
CA ARG A 38 47.35 1.08 -44.10
C ARG A 38 48.52 1.33 -43.08
N ASP A 39 48.77 0.74 -41.89
CA ASP A 39 48.16 -0.26 -40.98
C ASP A 39 48.72 -0.10 -39.52
N ARG A 40 48.17 -0.88 -38.55
CA ARG A 40 48.81 -1.47 -37.32
C ARG A 40 49.49 -0.64 -36.20
N LYS A 41 48.77 -0.55 -35.06
CA LYS A 41 48.99 -1.26 -33.74
C LYS A 41 50.29 -1.05 -32.91
N PRO A 42 50.37 -1.49 -31.61
CA PRO A 42 49.34 -1.76 -30.56
C PRO A 42 49.70 -1.26 -29.13
N PHE A 43 48.75 -1.31 -28.17
CA PHE A 43 48.87 -1.57 -26.70
C PHE A 43 47.44 -1.59 -26.10
N GLY A 44 47.10 -2.07 -24.90
CA GLY A 44 47.81 -2.79 -23.82
C GLY A 44 46.92 -2.85 -22.54
N ASP A 45 46.89 -3.95 -21.79
CA ASP A 45 45.86 -4.23 -20.76
C ASP A 45 46.02 -3.49 -19.41
N ARG A 46 44.90 -3.14 -18.73
CA ARG A 46 44.42 -3.74 -17.44
C ARG A 46 43.43 -2.89 -16.61
N ASP A 47 42.42 -3.60 -16.11
CA ASP A 47 41.80 -3.58 -14.76
C ASP A 47 41.82 -2.31 -13.88
N ARG A 48 40.61 -1.87 -13.48
CA ARG A 48 40.39 -1.18 -12.19
C ARG A 48 39.08 -1.61 -11.51
N LYS A 49 39.20 -2.21 -10.32
CA LYS A 49 38.20 -2.11 -9.22
C LYS A 49 38.69 -1.05 -8.19
N PRO A 50 38.05 -0.89 -7.03
CA PRO A 50 37.07 0.15 -6.80
C PRO A 50 37.60 1.28 -5.90
N TYR A 51 36.92 2.43 -5.89
CA TYR A 51 37.19 3.46 -4.89
C TYR A 51 36.43 3.16 -3.59
N GLY A 52 37.17 3.22 -2.48
CA GLY A 52 36.68 3.31 -1.12
C GLY A 52 37.62 4.22 -0.33
N ASP A 53 37.11 4.89 0.70
CA ASP A 53 37.81 5.98 1.37
C ASP A 53 39.09 5.58 2.10
N ARG A 54 40.05 6.52 2.15
CA ARG A 54 40.77 6.79 3.40
C ARG A 54 41.50 8.14 3.45
N GLU A 55 41.51 8.70 4.65
CA GLU A 55 42.30 9.87 5.02
C GLU A 55 43.81 9.58 5.09
N ARG A 56 44.60 10.65 5.03
CA ARG A 56 46.07 10.66 5.05
C ARG A 56 46.66 10.55 6.47
N LYS A 57 47.91 10.08 6.57
CA LYS A 57 48.96 10.52 7.53
C LYS A 57 50.32 9.84 7.21
N PRO A 58 51.48 10.40 7.63
CA PRO A 58 51.94 11.77 7.36
C PRO A 58 53.46 11.82 7.00
N PHE A 59 54.12 12.97 7.26
CA PHE A 59 55.57 13.30 7.27
C PHE A 59 56.63 12.16 7.23
N GLY A 60 57.79 12.34 6.60
CA GLY A 60 58.29 13.52 5.87
C GLY A 60 59.82 13.54 5.65
N ASP A 61 60.26 14.54 4.88
CA ASP A 61 61.58 15.20 4.82
C ASP A 61 62.90 14.42 5.01
N ARG A 62 63.66 14.31 3.90
CA ARG A 62 65.07 14.78 3.75
C ARG A 62 65.41 14.76 2.23
N ASP A 63 65.81 15.88 1.63
CA ASP A 63 67.15 16.53 1.66
C ASP A 63 68.23 15.73 0.92
N ARG A 64 69.07 16.31 0.04
CA ARG A 64 69.07 17.65 -0.60
C ARG A 64 70.06 17.66 -1.79
N ASP A 65 70.18 18.81 -2.47
CA ASP A 65 71.26 19.24 -3.37
C ASP A 65 71.37 18.50 -4.73
N ARG A 66 71.69 19.13 -5.87
CA ARG A 66 71.86 20.53 -6.35
C ARG A 66 71.45 20.53 -7.85
N ASP A 67 71.16 21.62 -8.56
CA ASP A 67 71.87 22.91 -8.57
C ASP A 67 71.05 24.07 -9.22
N ARG A 68 71.49 25.31 -8.97
CA ARG A 68 71.27 26.58 -9.74
C ARG A 68 69.86 27.04 -10.21
N LYS A 69 69.41 28.16 -9.62
CA LYS A 69 68.64 29.23 -10.32
C LYS A 69 69.56 30.04 -11.26
N PRO A 70 69.02 30.90 -12.15
CA PRO A 70 68.99 32.34 -11.81
C PRO A 70 67.74 33.12 -12.34
N TYR A 71 67.80 34.45 -12.20
CA TYR A 71 66.93 35.58 -12.64
C TYR A 71 65.99 35.38 -13.86
N GLY A 72 64.93 36.19 -14.04
CA GLY A 72 64.45 37.35 -13.25
C GLY A 72 63.45 38.22 -14.06
N GLU A 73 62.86 39.24 -13.42
CA GLU A 73 61.84 40.11 -14.03
C GLU A 73 62.46 41.23 -14.90
N ARG A 74 61.89 41.53 -16.09
CA ARG A 74 61.20 42.82 -16.37
C ARG A 74 60.71 43.04 -17.82
N ASP A 75 59.61 43.81 -17.89
CA ASP A 75 59.23 44.82 -18.89
C ASP A 75 59.28 44.52 -20.41
N SER A 76 58.10 44.27 -21.03
CA SER A 76 57.47 45.15 -22.06
C SER A 76 56.47 44.41 -23.00
N LYS A 77 55.53 45.15 -23.60
CA LYS A 77 54.48 44.67 -24.51
C LYS A 77 54.79 44.93 -25.99
N PRO A 78 54.06 44.26 -26.91
CA PRO A 78 53.51 44.90 -28.10
C PRO A 78 51.95 44.89 -28.12
N TYR A 79 51.37 45.71 -29.01
CA TYR A 79 49.93 45.75 -29.35
C TYR A 79 49.62 44.73 -30.47
N GLY A 80 48.42 44.15 -30.55
CA GLY A 80 47.33 44.65 -31.42
C GLY A 80 47.20 43.79 -32.69
N ASP A 81 46.06 43.68 -33.39
CA ASP A 81 44.74 44.28 -33.18
C ASP A 81 43.62 43.46 -33.89
N ARG A 82 42.37 43.71 -33.50
CA ARG A 82 41.06 43.35 -34.11
C ARG A 82 40.40 41.99 -33.76
N ASP A 83 39.07 41.92 -33.63
CA ASP A 83 38.06 42.97 -33.90
C ASP A 83 37.00 43.17 -32.78
N ARG A 84 36.65 44.45 -32.59
CA ARG A 84 35.53 45.07 -31.83
C ARG A 84 35.46 44.96 -30.30
N LYS A 85 35.20 46.13 -29.68
CA LYS A 85 35.08 46.44 -28.24
C LYS A 85 34.05 47.59 -28.04
N PRO A 86 33.73 48.03 -26.80
CA PRO A 86 32.45 48.70 -26.51
C PRO A 86 32.52 50.21 -26.17
N PHE A 87 31.32 50.79 -25.97
CA PHE A 87 30.96 52.02 -25.25
C PHE A 87 31.40 53.41 -25.76
N GLY A 88 30.43 54.33 -25.69
CA GLY A 88 30.55 55.79 -25.82
C GLY A 88 29.14 56.41 -25.92
N ASP A 89 28.86 57.63 -25.46
CA ASP A 89 29.68 58.56 -24.65
C ASP A 89 28.76 59.63 -24.00
N ARG A 90 29.25 60.32 -22.95
CA ARG A 90 28.73 61.61 -22.36
C ARG A 90 27.37 61.63 -21.61
N ASP A 91 27.11 62.60 -20.70
CA ASP A 91 27.89 63.81 -20.34
C ASP A 91 27.95 64.17 -18.83
N ARG A 92 28.61 65.31 -18.52
CA ARG A 92 29.27 65.79 -17.27
C ARG A 92 28.44 66.11 -16.00
N LYS A 93 29.20 66.27 -14.89
CA LYS A 93 28.86 66.95 -13.62
C LYS A 93 28.59 68.47 -13.79
N PRO A 94 28.12 69.17 -12.73
CA PRO A 94 29.08 69.95 -11.92
C PRO A 94 28.88 69.91 -10.37
N TYR A 95 29.74 70.63 -9.66
CA TYR A 95 29.70 70.96 -8.21
C TYR A 95 28.50 71.90 -7.89
N GLY A 96 28.01 72.10 -6.66
CA GLY A 96 28.41 71.61 -5.33
C GLY A 96 29.00 72.70 -4.42
N ASP A 97 28.36 73.08 -3.30
CA ASP A 97 28.95 73.97 -2.28
C ASP A 97 28.29 73.88 -0.87
N ARG A 98 28.83 74.62 0.11
CA ARG A 98 28.49 74.65 1.56
C ARG A 98 27.41 75.69 1.92
N GLU A 99 26.74 75.54 3.09
CA GLU A 99 26.93 76.39 4.29
C GLU A 99 25.87 76.22 5.42
N ARG A 100 26.33 76.43 6.67
CA ARG A 100 25.69 77.06 7.87
C ARG A 100 24.21 76.83 8.31
N LYS A 101 24.05 76.48 9.60
CA LYS A 101 22.96 76.92 10.53
C LYS A 101 22.97 78.47 10.68
N PRO A 102 21.90 79.23 11.06
CA PRO A 102 21.10 79.01 12.30
C PRO A 102 19.62 79.55 12.32
N PHE A 103 19.00 79.53 13.53
CA PHE A 103 17.70 80.12 13.94
C PHE A 103 16.41 79.47 13.35
N GLY A 104 15.23 79.57 14.01
CA GLY A 104 14.95 80.05 15.38
C GLY A 104 13.45 80.39 15.61
N ASP A 105 12.87 79.82 16.67
CA ASP A 105 11.65 80.16 17.44
C ASP A 105 10.43 80.86 16.78
N ARG A 106 9.23 80.27 16.98
CA ARG A 106 8.18 80.92 17.82
C ARG A 106 6.99 80.02 18.20
N ASP A 107 6.32 80.43 19.27
CA ASP A 107 5.23 79.75 19.96
C ASP A 107 3.86 79.85 19.27
N ARG A 108 2.96 78.87 19.55
CA ARG A 108 1.74 79.12 20.37
C ARG A 108 0.87 77.89 20.66
N LYS A 109 0.36 77.84 21.89
CA LYS A 109 -0.82 77.09 22.39
C LYS A 109 -2.09 77.99 22.29
N PRO A 110 -3.29 77.59 22.77
CA PRO A 110 -4.05 76.33 22.55
C PRO A 110 -5.56 76.58 22.28
N PHE A 111 -6.33 75.52 21.99
CA PHE A 111 -7.77 75.35 22.30
C PHE A 111 -8.08 73.83 22.27
N GLY A 112 -9.05 73.25 22.98
CA GLY A 112 -9.98 73.75 24.00
C GLY A 112 -10.96 72.62 24.42
N ASP A 113 -11.37 72.56 25.68
CA ASP A 113 -12.00 71.37 26.29
C ASP A 113 -13.47 71.10 25.94
N ARG A 114 -13.91 69.84 26.12
CA ARG A 114 -15.27 69.56 26.62
C ARG A 114 -15.42 68.20 27.30
N GLU A 115 -15.79 68.22 28.58
CA GLU A 115 -16.35 67.09 29.33
C GLU A 115 -17.89 67.09 29.27
N ARG A 116 -18.55 65.93 29.44
CA ARG A 116 -19.36 65.60 30.64
C ARG A 116 -20.08 64.23 30.58
N ARG A 117 -20.64 63.85 31.75
CA ARG A 117 -21.24 62.58 32.24
C ARG A 117 -22.54 62.95 33.03
N PRO A 118 -23.30 62.06 33.71
CA PRO A 118 -23.55 60.61 33.62
C PRO A 118 -25.08 60.24 33.84
N TYR A 119 -25.35 59.11 34.54
CA TYR A 119 -26.60 58.51 35.08
C TYR A 119 -27.29 57.46 34.18
N GLY A 120 -27.75 56.29 34.67
CA GLY A 120 -27.68 55.60 36.00
C GLY A 120 -28.60 54.34 35.97
N ASP A 121 -28.66 53.40 36.92
CA ASP A 121 -27.85 53.07 38.12
C ASP A 121 -28.26 51.64 38.63
N ARG A 122 -27.62 51.12 39.70
CA ARG A 122 -27.89 49.86 40.46
C ARG A 122 -27.47 48.51 39.81
N ASP A 123 -27.00 47.49 40.54
CA ASP A 123 -26.50 47.45 41.93
C ASP A 123 -25.42 46.36 42.13
N ARG A 124 -24.70 46.39 43.27
CA ARG A 124 -23.49 45.56 43.57
C ARG A 124 -23.79 44.46 44.62
N LYS A 125 -22.89 43.58 45.11
CA LYS A 125 -21.43 43.59 45.47
C LYS A 125 -21.06 42.14 45.90
N PRO A 126 -19.84 41.79 46.39
CA PRO A 126 -18.50 42.40 46.32
C PRO A 126 -17.58 41.53 45.42
N PHE A 127 -16.23 41.44 45.48
CA PHE A 127 -15.08 42.05 46.20
C PHE A 127 -13.95 42.24 45.14
N GLY A 128 -12.76 42.79 45.38
CA GLY A 128 -12.14 43.46 46.55
C GLY A 128 -10.62 43.47 46.36
N ASP A 129 -10.01 44.63 46.03
CA ASP A 129 -8.66 44.70 45.43
C ASP A 129 -7.78 45.84 45.98
N ARG A 130 -6.47 45.57 46.07
CA ARG A 130 -5.27 46.45 46.12
C ARG A 130 -5.12 47.69 47.03
N ASP A 131 -3.86 47.82 47.49
CA ASP A 131 -2.92 48.90 47.09
C ASP A 131 -1.54 48.20 46.79
N SER A 132 -0.33 48.74 46.53
CA SER A 132 0.29 50.09 46.56
C SER A 132 1.35 50.27 45.44
N LYS A 133 2.19 51.32 45.54
CA LYS A 133 3.32 51.73 44.66
C LYS A 133 4.47 52.29 45.57
N PRO A 134 5.54 53.02 45.13
CA PRO A 134 5.98 53.48 43.78
C PRO A 134 7.52 53.53 43.47
N TYR A 135 7.88 53.99 42.24
CA TYR A 135 9.25 54.32 41.71
C TYR A 135 10.24 53.13 41.64
N GLY A 136 11.38 53.10 40.92
CA GLY A 136 12.22 54.02 40.10
C GLY A 136 13.66 53.45 40.17
N ASP A 137 14.60 53.51 39.22
CA ASP A 137 14.87 54.42 38.09
C ASP A 137 15.67 53.69 36.94
N ARG A 138 16.43 54.40 36.10
CA ARG A 138 16.96 53.99 34.77
C ARG A 138 18.33 53.25 34.67
N GLU A 139 18.47 52.61 33.50
CA GLU A 139 19.62 52.65 32.54
C GLU A 139 20.71 51.54 32.48
N ARG A 140 21.14 51.28 31.22
CA ARG A 140 22.44 50.75 30.71
C ARG A 140 22.76 49.24 30.66
N LYS A 141 22.83 48.74 29.42
CA LYS A 141 23.91 47.86 28.89
C LYS A 141 25.21 48.69 28.70
N PRO A 142 26.43 48.13 28.43
CA PRO A 142 26.73 46.75 28.01
C PRO A 142 28.00 46.09 28.61
N PHE A 143 28.34 44.88 28.11
CA PHE A 143 29.67 44.22 28.03
C PHE A 143 30.64 44.20 29.23
N GLY A 144 31.21 43.00 29.50
CA GLY A 144 32.65 42.89 29.79
C GLY A 144 33.07 42.03 30.98
N ASP A 145 33.61 40.85 30.67
CA ASP A 145 34.58 40.08 31.48
C ASP A 145 34.24 39.61 32.91
N ARG A 146 35.18 38.87 33.50
CA ARG A 146 35.03 37.95 34.64
C ARG A 146 35.69 38.52 35.89
N ASP A 147 35.26 38.08 37.08
CA ASP A 147 36.16 37.26 37.92
C ASP A 147 35.44 36.38 38.97
N ARG A 148 36.22 35.73 39.85
CA ARG A 148 35.83 34.53 40.64
C ARG A 148 35.34 34.75 42.09
N LYS A 149 34.52 33.78 42.53
CA LYS A 149 34.27 33.23 43.89
C LYS A 149 35.06 33.75 45.11
N PRO A 150 34.37 33.82 46.28
CA PRO A 150 34.93 33.52 47.62
C PRO A 150 34.79 32.02 48.04
N TYR A 151 35.28 31.66 49.24
CA TYR A 151 35.60 30.28 49.66
C TYR A 151 35.31 30.00 51.15
N GLY A 152 35.17 28.71 51.51
CA GLY A 152 35.34 28.14 52.87
C GLY A 152 34.21 28.42 53.88
N ASP A 153 34.19 27.81 55.07
CA ASP A 153 34.82 26.59 55.63
C ASP A 153 34.19 26.39 57.04
N ARG A 154 34.18 25.27 57.79
CA ARG A 154 34.37 23.81 57.61
C ARG A 154 34.48 23.16 59.01
N ASP A 155 33.99 21.92 59.17
CA ASP A 155 34.40 20.94 60.19
C ASP A 155 33.79 19.55 59.85
N ARG A 156 34.19 18.38 60.39
CA ARG A 156 35.41 18.01 61.15
C ARG A 156 36.09 16.78 60.48
N LYS A 157 36.66 15.84 61.25
CA LYS A 157 37.66 14.82 60.85
C LYS A 157 37.94 13.83 62.02
N PRO A 158 38.78 12.76 61.88
CA PRO A 158 39.18 11.95 60.71
C PRO A 158 39.35 10.41 60.99
N PHE A 159 39.97 9.71 60.01
CA PHE A 159 40.65 8.38 60.01
C PHE A 159 39.86 7.19 59.41
N GLY A 160 40.36 6.50 58.37
CA GLY A 160 41.56 6.78 57.56
C GLY A 160 41.74 5.86 56.34
N ASP A 161 42.40 6.37 55.29
CA ASP A 161 42.46 5.79 53.93
C ASP A 161 43.86 5.28 53.51
N ARG A 162 43.89 4.38 52.52
CA ARG A 162 44.99 4.13 51.53
C ARG A 162 44.56 3.02 50.56
N GLU A 163 44.96 2.93 49.29
CA GLU A 163 45.62 3.80 48.27
C GLU A 163 45.28 3.12 46.91
N HIS A 164 45.41 3.61 45.66
CA HIS A 164 46.06 4.74 44.95
C HIS A 164 45.35 4.79 43.54
N ARG A 165 45.69 5.45 42.42
CA ARG A 165 46.70 6.41 41.86
C ARG A 165 46.00 7.07 40.62
N SER A 166 46.61 8.05 39.92
CA SER A 166 45.92 8.87 38.88
C SER A 166 46.75 9.26 37.65
N PHE A 167 46.05 9.45 36.50
CA PHE A 167 46.37 10.20 35.27
C PHE A 167 45.08 10.23 34.40
N GLY A 168 44.86 11.06 33.38
CA GLY A 168 45.61 12.20 32.81
C GLY A 168 44.91 12.74 31.53
N ASP A 169 45.08 14.02 31.19
CA ASP A 169 44.23 14.75 30.22
C ASP A 169 44.41 14.42 28.72
N ARG A 170 43.30 14.55 27.94
CA ARG A 170 43.27 15.20 26.60
C ARG A 170 41.85 15.35 26.02
N ASP A 171 41.63 16.47 25.32
CA ASP A 171 40.37 16.79 24.63
C ASP A 171 39.99 15.79 23.52
N ARG A 172 38.67 15.54 23.36
CA ARG A 172 38.10 14.99 22.11
C ARG A 172 36.75 15.61 21.74
N LYS A 173 36.55 15.73 20.43
CA LYS A 173 35.32 16.18 19.75
C LYS A 173 34.25 15.07 19.70
N PRO A 174 32.97 15.40 19.39
CA PRO A 174 31.90 14.41 19.25
C PRO A 174 32.21 13.35 18.16
N PHE A 175 31.63 12.18 18.34
CA PHE A 175 31.79 11.03 17.45
C PHE A 175 30.53 10.74 16.62
N GLY A 176 30.73 10.53 15.32
CA GLY A 176 29.85 9.73 14.48
C GLY A 176 30.33 8.26 14.40
N ASP A 177 29.76 7.54 13.44
CA ASP A 177 29.82 6.07 13.30
C ASP A 177 31.20 5.39 13.39
N ARG A 178 31.17 4.10 13.76
CA ARG A 178 32.33 3.19 13.68
C ARG A 178 31.95 1.76 13.30
N ASP A 179 32.54 1.29 12.20
CA ASP A 179 32.66 -0.14 11.90
C ASP A 179 33.45 -0.91 12.96
N ARG A 180 33.12 -2.19 13.14
CA ARG A 180 33.96 -3.15 13.87
C ARG A 180 34.96 -3.82 12.92
N LYS A 181 36.14 -4.18 13.44
CA LYS A 181 37.14 -5.04 12.75
C LYS A 181 37.66 -6.12 13.71
N PRO A 182 38.24 -7.22 13.18
CA PRO A 182 38.20 -8.52 13.84
C PRO A 182 39.28 -8.74 14.92
N TYR A 183 39.07 -9.81 15.70
CA TYR A 183 40.08 -10.41 16.57
C TYR A 183 41.25 -10.99 15.75
N GLY A 184 42.42 -11.11 16.39
CA GLY A 184 43.62 -11.73 15.83
C GLY A 184 44.03 -13.00 16.56
N ASP A 185 44.82 -13.83 15.88
CA ASP A 185 45.24 -15.17 16.30
C ASP A 185 46.21 -15.22 17.49
N ARG A 186 46.48 -16.44 17.96
CA ARG A 186 47.62 -16.78 18.84
C ARG A 186 48.45 -17.92 18.22
N ASP A 187 49.75 -17.70 18.07
CA ASP A 187 50.67 -18.67 17.49
C ASP A 187 50.89 -19.95 18.33
N ARG A 188 50.99 -21.10 17.65
CA ARG A 188 51.91 -22.21 18.03
C ARG A 188 52.58 -22.80 16.78
N LYS A 189 53.76 -23.40 16.98
CA LYS A 189 54.79 -23.65 15.94
C LYS A 189 54.66 -25.01 15.19
N PRO A 190 55.28 -25.15 14.00
CA PRO A 190 55.12 -26.31 13.13
C PRO A 190 56.23 -27.40 13.24
N PHE A 191 55.84 -28.63 12.91
CA PHE A 191 56.61 -29.81 12.44
C PHE A 191 55.57 -30.76 11.80
N GLY A 192 55.82 -31.61 10.79
CA GLY A 192 56.99 -31.85 9.92
C GLY A 192 56.60 -32.90 8.85
N ASP A 193 57.32 -32.98 7.72
CA ASP A 193 56.86 -33.71 6.51
C ASP A 193 56.77 -35.25 6.61
N ARG A 194 55.84 -35.84 5.83
CA ARG A 194 56.14 -37.09 5.09
C ARG A 194 55.28 -37.38 3.84
N GLU A 195 55.94 -37.17 2.70
CA GLU A 195 55.81 -37.78 1.36
C GLU A 195 54.63 -38.73 0.98
N ARG A 196 54.02 -38.48 -0.20
CA ARG A 196 54.16 -39.22 -1.49
C ARG A 196 53.04 -38.80 -2.46
N LYS A 197 53.29 -37.95 -3.46
CA LYS A 197 53.90 -38.14 -4.82
C LYS A 197 52.88 -38.58 -5.92
N PRO A 198 53.07 -38.18 -7.20
CA PRO A 198 51.97 -38.05 -8.18
C PRO A 198 52.18 -38.91 -9.46
N TYR A 199 51.68 -38.41 -10.61
CA TYR A 199 51.58 -39.01 -11.96
C TYR A 199 50.40 -39.99 -12.13
N GLY A 200 49.70 -40.01 -13.28
CA GLY A 200 49.77 -39.12 -14.45
C GLY A 200 48.97 -39.66 -15.64
N ASP A 201 48.56 -38.80 -16.57
CA ASP A 201 47.77 -39.20 -17.75
C ASP A 201 48.51 -40.13 -18.71
N ARG A 202 47.74 -40.99 -19.38
CA ARG A 202 48.08 -41.55 -20.70
C ARG A 202 46.83 -41.75 -21.54
N ASP A 203 46.87 -41.21 -22.75
CA ASP A 203 45.82 -41.29 -23.76
C ASP A 203 45.58 -42.72 -24.26
N ARG A 204 44.40 -42.95 -24.83
CA ARG A 204 44.31 -43.64 -26.12
C ARG A 204 43.30 -43.00 -27.05
N GLU A 205 43.76 -42.79 -28.28
CA GLU A 205 43.17 -41.88 -29.27
C GLU A 205 42.29 -42.63 -30.29
N ARG A 206 41.41 -41.88 -30.99
CA ARG A 206 40.63 -42.27 -32.19
C ARG A 206 39.42 -43.17 -31.90
N ARG A 207 38.26 -42.98 -32.57
CA ARG A 207 38.05 -42.41 -33.92
C ARG A 207 36.94 -41.36 -33.98
N SER A 208 37.10 -40.42 -34.91
CA SER A 208 36.02 -39.57 -35.43
C SER A 208 35.57 -40.10 -36.79
N TYR A 209 34.27 -40.04 -37.07
CA TYR A 209 33.71 -39.93 -38.42
C TYR A 209 32.30 -39.33 -38.33
N GLY A 210 32.02 -38.34 -39.19
CA GLY A 210 30.64 -38.07 -39.64
C GLY A 210 30.19 -39.17 -40.62
N ASP A 211 29.02 -39.08 -41.26
CA ASP A 211 28.27 -37.87 -41.61
C ASP A 211 26.85 -38.27 -42.09
N ARG A 212 25.99 -37.28 -42.39
CA ARG A 212 24.72 -37.35 -43.16
C ARG A 212 23.42 -37.77 -42.43
N ASP A 213 22.60 -36.75 -42.20
CA ASP A 213 21.36 -36.43 -42.96
C ASP A 213 20.20 -37.42 -43.19
N HIS A 214 19.01 -36.79 -43.15
CA HIS A 214 17.76 -37.07 -43.90
C HIS A 214 16.66 -38.01 -43.34
N ARG A 215 15.61 -37.30 -42.87
CA ARG A 215 14.16 -37.45 -43.18
C ARG A 215 13.27 -38.46 -42.45
N ASP A 216 12.04 -37.96 -42.32
CA ASP A 216 10.73 -38.60 -42.24
C ASP A 216 10.64 -40.13 -42.33
N GLU A 217 10.03 -40.76 -41.32
CA GLU A 217 8.89 -41.63 -41.58
C GLU A 217 7.95 -41.79 -40.36
N ARG A 218 6.67 -42.07 -40.63
CA ARG A 218 5.66 -42.40 -39.60
C ARG A 218 5.28 -43.88 -39.70
N PRO A 219 5.22 -44.62 -38.59
CA PRO A 219 4.36 -45.79 -38.50
C PRO A 219 2.89 -45.38 -38.26
N ARG A 220 1.94 -46.15 -38.81
CA ARG A 220 0.53 -46.15 -38.42
C ARG A 220 0.20 -47.44 -37.68
N TYR A 221 -0.70 -47.34 -36.70
CA TYR A 221 -1.69 -48.33 -36.28
C TYR A 221 -1.56 -49.78 -36.76
N GLU A 222 -1.57 -50.71 -35.80
CA GLU A 222 -2.54 -51.80 -35.81
C GLU A 222 -3.39 -51.81 -34.53
N THR A 223 -4.61 -52.31 -34.67
CA THR A 223 -5.65 -52.54 -33.64
C THR A 223 -5.57 -54.00 -33.15
N LYS A 224 -6.08 -54.48 -32.01
CA LYS A 224 -7.07 -54.09 -30.96
C LYS A 224 -6.96 -55.20 -29.84
N PRO A 225 -7.86 -55.35 -28.84
CA PRO A 225 -8.65 -54.40 -28.04
C PRO A 225 -8.50 -54.62 -26.49
N GLU A 226 -9.23 -53.81 -25.70
CA GLU A 226 -9.99 -54.16 -24.45
C GLU A 226 -9.41 -55.17 -23.42
N ASP A 227 -9.37 -54.90 -22.11
CA ASP A 227 -9.78 -53.74 -21.28
C ASP A 227 -8.93 -53.79 -19.94
N SER A 228 -9.20 -53.25 -18.74
CA SER A 228 -10.41 -52.70 -18.13
C SER A 228 -10.19 -51.72 -16.95
N PHE A 229 -11.33 -51.22 -16.46
CA PHE A 229 -11.58 -50.23 -15.42
C PHE A 229 -10.95 -50.46 -14.03
N PHE A 230 -10.63 -49.35 -13.36
CA PHE A 230 -11.40 -48.99 -12.16
C PHE A 230 -11.63 -47.47 -12.07
N ARG A 231 -12.79 -47.05 -11.55
CA ARG A 231 -13.18 -45.64 -11.31
C ARG A 231 -13.39 -45.40 -9.80
N PRO A 232 -13.22 -44.17 -9.29
CA PRO A 232 -13.29 -43.89 -7.85
C PRO A 232 -14.73 -43.97 -7.30
N PRO A 233 -14.91 -44.43 -6.05
CA PRO A 233 -16.23 -44.52 -5.42
C PRO A 233 -16.65 -43.19 -4.77
N ASN A 234 -17.89 -42.76 -5.05
CA ASN A 234 -18.65 -41.87 -4.17
C ASN A 234 -19.22 -42.67 -3.00
N ARG A 235 -19.25 -42.10 -1.77
CA ARG A 235 -20.41 -42.28 -0.87
C ARG A 235 -20.49 -41.27 0.29
N ARG A 236 -21.73 -41.02 0.74
CA ARG A 236 -22.12 -40.37 2.00
C ARG A 236 -22.58 -41.45 3.00
N MET A 237 -22.35 -41.22 4.30
CA MET A 237 -22.97 -41.90 5.49
C MET A 237 -22.79 -43.44 5.55
N PHE A 238 -22.42 -44.07 6.67
CA PHE A 238 -23.00 -44.10 8.03
C PHE A 238 -21.83 -44.26 9.05
N LYS A 239 -21.86 -43.86 10.33
CA LYS A 239 -22.76 -44.17 11.46
C LYS A 239 -22.77 -45.66 11.88
N GLY A 240 -21.93 -46.05 12.86
CA GLY A 240 -22.11 -47.32 13.60
C GLY A 240 -20.82 -48.05 14.00
N LEU A 241 -20.50 -47.98 15.30
CA LEU A 241 -19.87 -49.01 16.17
C LEU A 241 -18.78 -49.94 15.61
N TYR A 242 -17.65 -49.99 16.31
CA TYR A 242 -16.66 -51.06 16.24
C TYR A 242 -16.50 -51.70 17.63
N ASP A 243 -16.49 -53.04 17.69
CA ASP A 243 -16.25 -53.82 18.91
C ASP A 243 -14.82 -54.43 18.83
N PRO A 244 -13.89 -54.09 19.74
CA PRO A 244 -12.48 -54.41 19.56
C PRO A 244 -12.03 -55.69 20.30
N ASN A 245 -12.51 -56.88 19.88
CA ASN A 245 -11.87 -58.16 20.27
C ASN A 245 -12.23 -59.35 19.34
N ALA A 246 -11.43 -59.57 18.28
CA ALA A 246 -11.35 -60.86 17.59
C ALA A 246 -9.99 -61.01 16.87
N VAL A 247 -9.34 -62.16 17.04
CA VAL A 247 -8.02 -62.47 16.44
C VAL A 247 -8.13 -63.80 15.69
N GLN A 248 -7.60 -63.85 14.45
CA GLN A 248 -6.86 -64.96 13.81
C GLN A 248 -7.03 -64.99 12.28
N GLU A 249 -5.89 -64.94 11.59
CA GLU A 249 -5.68 -65.38 10.21
C GLU A 249 -5.37 -66.91 10.17
N PRO A 250 -5.18 -67.55 8.99
CA PRO A 250 -5.94 -67.46 7.74
C PRO A 250 -6.23 -68.87 7.14
N ARG A 251 -7.02 -68.96 6.05
CA ARG A 251 -6.79 -69.94 4.95
C ARG A 251 -7.57 -69.65 3.65
N ARG A 252 -6.89 -69.93 2.54
CA ARG A 252 -7.37 -70.03 1.13
C ARG A 252 -7.34 -71.53 0.72
N PRO A 253 -7.66 -71.93 -0.54
CA PRO A 253 -8.85 -71.64 -1.37
C PRO A 253 -9.40 -72.90 -2.10
N ARG A 254 -10.52 -72.77 -2.83
CA ARG A 254 -10.87 -73.34 -4.18
C ARG A 254 -12.37 -73.04 -4.48
N ARG A 255 -12.83 -72.73 -5.71
CA ARG A 255 -13.01 -73.57 -6.93
C ARG A 255 -13.91 -74.80 -6.67
N GLU A 256 -14.89 -75.22 -7.50
CA GLU A 256 -15.52 -74.80 -8.80
C GLU A 256 -16.86 -75.64 -8.89
N GLU A 257 -17.87 -75.52 -9.77
CA GLU A 257 -18.11 -74.85 -11.07
C GLU A 257 -19.64 -74.82 -11.43
N ASN A 258 -20.03 -74.13 -12.54
CA ASN A 258 -21.15 -74.39 -13.50
C ASN A 258 -22.67 -74.19 -13.22
N GLU A 259 -23.39 -74.15 -14.37
CA GLU A 259 -24.84 -74.26 -14.70
C GLU A 259 -25.82 -73.18 -14.16
N GLU A 260 -26.55 -72.40 -14.98
CA GLU A 260 -27.58 -72.66 -16.04
C GLU A 260 -29.01 -72.93 -15.49
N GLU A 261 -30.01 -72.10 -15.83
CA GLU A 261 -31.19 -72.43 -16.70
C GLU A 261 -32.14 -71.19 -16.88
N TYR A 262 -33.21 -71.36 -17.65
CA TYR A 262 -34.15 -70.40 -18.27
C TYR A 262 -35.27 -69.85 -17.36
N GLY A 263 -35.98 -68.81 -17.85
CA GLY A 263 -37.47 -68.80 -17.73
C GLY A 263 -38.20 -67.45 -17.89
N PHE A 264 -38.77 -67.20 -19.10
CA PHE A 264 -39.98 -66.39 -19.47
C PHE A 264 -40.34 -65.07 -18.72
N GLY A 265 -40.95 -64.03 -19.30
CA GLY A 265 -41.54 -63.68 -20.62
C GLY A 265 -42.20 -62.28 -20.45
N ASP A 266 -42.81 -61.58 -21.42
CA ASP A 266 -43.05 -61.79 -22.86
C ASP A 266 -43.12 -60.39 -23.55
N PHE A 267 -43.25 -60.36 -24.89
CA PHE A 267 -43.10 -59.22 -25.83
C PHE A 267 -44.19 -58.10 -25.68
N SER A 268 -44.10 -56.88 -26.26
CA SER A 268 -43.59 -56.50 -27.61
C SER A 268 -43.26 -55.00 -27.85
N HIS A 269 -42.31 -54.79 -28.77
CA HIS A 269 -41.89 -53.61 -29.55
C HIS A 269 -42.89 -52.45 -29.81
N ARG A 270 -42.47 -51.17 -29.96
CA ARG A 270 -41.60 -50.53 -30.99
C ARG A 270 -41.05 -49.17 -30.46
N ARG A 271 -39.85 -48.64 -30.77
CA ARG A 271 -39.21 -48.22 -32.07
C ARG A 271 -40.02 -47.12 -32.83
N GLU A 272 -39.47 -46.02 -33.36
CA GLU A 272 -38.09 -45.50 -33.41
C GLU A 272 -38.05 -43.98 -33.83
N PHE A 273 -36.85 -43.36 -33.80
CA PHE A 273 -36.35 -42.09 -34.42
C PHE A 273 -37.29 -41.01 -35.04
N GLY A 274 -36.91 -39.73 -34.88
CA GLY A 274 -37.38 -38.60 -35.72
C GLY A 274 -36.78 -37.24 -35.36
N ASP A 275 -36.03 -36.60 -36.27
CA ASP A 275 -35.23 -35.37 -36.07
C ASP A 275 -35.89 -34.10 -36.71
N ARG A 276 -35.48 -32.90 -36.26
CA ARG A 276 -35.53 -31.55 -36.94
C ARG A 276 -36.71 -30.54 -36.80
N GLU A 277 -36.26 -29.32 -36.43
CA GLU A 277 -36.52 -27.97 -36.99
C GLU A 277 -37.85 -27.15 -36.85
N ARG A 278 -37.70 -25.99 -36.17
CA ARG A 278 -38.23 -24.62 -36.45
C ARG A 278 -39.74 -24.25 -36.31
N LYS A 279 -39.99 -23.35 -35.33
CA LYS A 279 -40.81 -22.09 -35.33
C LYS A 279 -41.64 -21.73 -36.59
N PRO A 280 -42.84 -21.06 -36.51
CA PRO A 280 -43.04 -19.86 -35.65
C PRO A 280 -44.47 -19.51 -35.11
N TYR A 281 -44.53 -18.44 -34.29
CA TYR A 281 -45.59 -17.43 -34.00
C TYR A 281 -47.12 -17.73 -34.09
N GLY A 282 -47.84 -17.24 -33.07
CA GLY A 282 -49.28 -16.89 -33.07
C GLY A 282 -49.59 -15.91 -31.92
N ASP A 283 -50.50 -14.95 -32.10
CA ASP A 283 -50.73 -13.78 -31.21
C ASP A 283 -52.19 -13.26 -31.30
N ARG A 284 -52.70 -12.60 -30.23
CA ARG A 284 -54.01 -11.88 -30.10
C ARG A 284 -55.31 -12.75 -30.13
N ASP A 285 -56.50 -12.32 -29.68
CA ASP A 285 -56.97 -11.09 -28.98
C ASP A 285 -58.35 -11.33 -28.28
N ARG A 286 -58.69 -10.55 -27.22
CA ARG A 286 -60.07 -10.16 -26.76
C ARG A 286 -61.06 -11.25 -26.21
N ASP A 287 -62.14 -10.94 -25.45
CA ASP A 287 -62.71 -9.66 -24.92
C ASP A 287 -63.45 -9.81 -23.54
N ARG A 288 -64.17 -8.76 -23.09
CA ARG A 288 -64.96 -8.58 -21.82
C ARG A 288 -66.22 -9.50 -21.68
N GLY A 289 -66.97 -9.62 -20.56
CA GLY A 289 -66.91 -9.10 -19.17
C GLY A 289 -68.31 -8.90 -18.51
N SER A 290 -68.39 -8.63 -17.18
CA SER A 290 -69.60 -8.29 -16.33
C SER A 290 -70.61 -9.44 -16.01
N PHE A 291 -71.45 -9.47 -14.95
CA PHE A 291 -71.85 -8.62 -13.77
C PHE A 291 -72.16 -9.55 -12.55
N GLY A 292 -72.46 -9.13 -11.29
CA GLY A 292 -72.35 -7.81 -10.62
C GLY A 292 -73.56 -7.32 -9.78
N ASP A 293 -73.68 -7.70 -8.48
CA ASP A 293 -74.65 -7.16 -7.48
C ASP A 293 -73.90 -6.69 -6.20
N ARG A 294 -73.98 -5.42 -5.74
CA ARG A 294 -74.97 -4.74 -4.85
C ARG A 294 -74.72 -4.89 -3.33
N GLU A 295 -74.92 -3.90 -2.45
CA GLU A 295 -75.14 -2.44 -2.60
C GLU A 295 -75.01 -1.72 -1.22
N ARG A 296 -74.37 -0.53 -1.15
CA ARG A 296 -74.78 0.69 -0.36
C ARG A 296 -73.66 1.76 -0.29
N ARG A 297 -74.08 3.02 -0.05
CA ARG A 297 -73.28 4.28 0.10
C ARG A 297 -73.79 4.99 1.40
N PRO A 298 -73.71 6.34 1.65
CA PRO A 298 -72.93 7.47 1.05
C PRO A 298 -72.37 8.57 2.02
N TYR A 299 -71.39 9.36 1.54
CA TYR A 299 -71.10 10.80 1.88
C TYR A 299 -70.71 11.13 3.36
N GLY A 300 -70.19 12.31 3.75
CA GLY A 300 -69.70 13.52 3.05
C GLY A 300 -69.29 14.68 4.02
N ASP A 301 -68.64 15.74 3.49
CA ASP A 301 -68.40 17.12 4.02
C ASP A 301 -67.45 17.46 5.22
N ARG A 302 -66.37 18.22 4.86
CA ARG A 302 -65.94 19.58 5.29
C ARG A 302 -65.41 19.98 6.71
N GLU A 303 -64.14 20.46 6.66
CA GLU A 303 -63.60 21.77 7.13
C GLU A 303 -63.34 22.16 8.62
N ARG A 304 -62.13 22.76 8.85
CA ARG A 304 -61.65 23.63 9.97
C ARG A 304 -61.50 22.96 11.36
N SER A 305 -60.60 23.34 12.28
CA SER A 305 -59.29 24.06 12.31
C SER A 305 -58.61 23.74 13.70
N SER A 306 -57.47 24.22 14.21
CA SER A 306 -56.60 25.42 14.01
C SER A 306 -55.13 25.16 14.51
N PHE A 307 -54.28 26.20 14.62
CA PHE A 307 -52.92 26.17 15.22
C PHE A 307 -52.92 26.29 16.77
N GLY A 308 -51.80 25.94 17.47
CA GLY A 308 -51.68 26.12 18.95
C GLY A 308 -50.40 25.69 19.72
N ASP A 309 -49.19 25.97 19.20
CA ASP A 309 -47.84 26.08 19.85
C ASP A 309 -47.53 25.72 21.35
N ARG A 310 -46.35 25.07 21.56
CA ARG A 310 -45.27 25.29 22.60
C ARG A 310 -45.05 24.49 23.93
N GLU A 311 -43.78 24.06 24.05
CA GLU A 311 -42.79 24.17 25.17
C GLU A 311 -42.72 23.26 26.44
N ARG A 312 -41.67 22.38 26.44
CA ARG A 312 -40.51 22.23 27.39
C ARG A 312 -40.65 21.83 28.89
N LYS A 313 -40.01 20.67 29.21
CA LYS A 313 -39.17 20.35 30.43
C LYS A 313 -39.91 20.25 31.80
N PRO A 314 -39.29 19.83 32.96
CA PRO A 314 -37.87 19.50 33.28
C PRO A 314 -37.61 18.16 34.06
N TYR A 315 -36.40 18.05 34.65
CA TYR A 315 -35.77 16.95 35.44
C TYR A 315 -36.35 16.67 36.85
N GLY A 316 -35.92 15.56 37.48
CA GLY A 316 -35.92 15.36 38.95
C GLY A 316 -35.16 14.10 39.44
N GLU A 317 -34.35 14.22 40.50
CA GLU A 317 -33.45 13.16 41.05
C GLU A 317 -33.95 12.56 42.39
N ARG A 318 -33.42 11.39 42.81
CA ARG A 318 -32.91 11.16 44.19
C ARG A 318 -32.12 9.86 44.48
N ASP A 319 -31.53 9.84 45.68
CA ASP A 319 -30.47 9.00 46.24
C ASP A 319 -30.84 7.62 46.87
N ARG A 320 -29.82 6.73 46.91
CA ARG A 320 -29.35 5.82 48.00
C ARG A 320 -30.33 4.96 48.83
N GLU A 321 -29.95 3.68 49.06
CA GLU A 321 -29.36 3.26 50.35
C GLU A 321 -28.59 1.90 50.31
N ARG A 322 -28.00 1.47 51.43
CA ARG A 322 -27.13 0.27 51.58
C ARG A 322 -27.71 -0.75 52.58
N LYS A 323 -27.47 -2.06 52.39
CA LYS A 323 -27.18 -3.14 53.40
C LYS A 323 -27.19 -4.54 52.74
N SER A 324 -26.63 -5.64 53.28
CA SER A 324 -25.32 -5.90 53.94
C SER A 324 -25.23 -7.37 54.43
N PHE A 325 -24.15 -8.11 54.15
CA PHE A 325 -23.90 -9.53 54.54
C PHE A 325 -24.93 -10.54 53.97
N GLY A 326 -24.71 -11.86 53.85
CA GLY A 326 -23.63 -12.80 54.25
C GLY A 326 -24.31 -14.15 54.59
N ASP A 327 -23.74 -15.35 54.48
CA ASP A 327 -22.40 -15.84 54.08
C ASP A 327 -22.58 -17.26 53.43
N ARG A 328 -21.50 -17.88 52.96
CA ARG A 328 -21.28 -19.29 52.51
C ARG A 328 -22.37 -20.34 52.82
N ASP A 329 -22.63 -21.22 51.84
CA ASP A 329 -21.97 -22.54 51.85
C ASP A 329 -21.81 -23.17 50.43
N ARG A 330 -21.13 -24.32 50.38
CA ARG A 330 -20.67 -25.05 49.18
C ARG A 330 -21.73 -26.01 48.64
N ASP A 331 -21.71 -26.26 47.33
CA ASP A 331 -21.77 -27.66 46.84
C ASP A 331 -21.12 -27.86 45.45
N ARG A 332 -20.77 -29.10 45.10
CA ARG A 332 -20.18 -29.51 43.81
C ARG A 332 -21.23 -30.27 42.96
N GLY A 333 -21.81 -29.61 41.97
CA GLY A 333 -22.89 -30.18 41.13
C GLY A 333 -22.50 -30.46 39.68
N SER A 334 -22.25 -31.74 39.36
CA SER A 334 -22.36 -32.42 38.04
C SER A 334 -22.40 -31.59 36.73
N PHE A 335 -21.43 -31.82 35.84
CA PHE A 335 -21.57 -31.50 34.41
C PHE A 335 -22.77 -32.24 33.79
N GLY A 336 -23.66 -31.51 33.11
CA GLY A 336 -24.82 -32.08 32.41
C GLY A 336 -25.48 -31.08 31.44
N ASP A 337 -25.77 -31.55 30.22
CA ASP A 337 -26.60 -30.93 29.16
C ASP A 337 -26.63 -29.39 28.99
N ARG A 338 -25.82 -28.88 28.05
CA ARG A 338 -26.09 -27.63 27.30
C ARG A 338 -25.88 -27.75 25.78
N LYS A 339 -26.40 -28.79 25.15
CA LYS A 339 -26.55 -28.84 23.66
C LYS A 339 -27.80 -28.10 23.20
N ARG A 340 -27.75 -26.76 23.14
CA ARG A 340 -28.71 -25.89 22.42
C ARG A 340 -28.17 -24.45 22.29
N PHE A 341 -27.30 -24.22 21.31
CA PHE A 341 -26.88 -22.86 20.90
C PHE A 341 -26.83 -22.77 19.37
N ALA A 342 -27.97 -22.34 18.80
CA ALA A 342 -28.16 -21.88 17.43
C ALA A 342 -29.43 -21.01 17.40
N ASP A 343 -29.45 -20.01 16.52
CA ASP A 343 -30.54 -19.05 16.29
C ASP A 343 -31.13 -18.33 17.52
N ARG A 344 -30.64 -17.10 17.74
CA ARG A 344 -31.46 -15.89 17.98
C ARG A 344 -30.67 -14.65 17.57
N GLY A 345 -31.13 -13.99 16.51
CA GLY A 345 -30.51 -12.77 15.97
C GLY A 345 -31.23 -11.51 16.46
N GLU A 346 -30.88 -11.03 17.65
CA GLU A 346 -31.46 -9.81 18.25
C GLU A 346 -30.31 -8.87 18.67
N ASN A 347 -29.78 -8.12 17.70
CA ASN A 347 -28.83 -7.00 17.92
C ASN A 347 -28.71 -6.12 16.65
N SER A 348 -29.85 -5.71 16.08
CA SER A 348 -29.92 -5.02 14.77
C SER A 348 -30.18 -3.50 14.85
N GLU A 349 -30.71 -3.00 15.95
CA GLU A 349 -31.27 -1.63 16.00
C GLU A 349 -30.19 -0.55 16.16
N TYR A 350 -29.19 -0.76 17.03
CA TYR A 350 -28.09 0.19 17.29
C TYR A 350 -27.14 0.42 16.09
N LEU A 351 -27.29 -0.30 14.97
CA LEU A 351 -26.50 -0.11 13.75
C LEU A 351 -27.24 0.70 12.66
N SER A 352 -28.48 1.13 12.92
CA SER A 352 -29.35 1.76 11.92
C SER A 352 -29.10 3.26 11.72
N GLU A 353 -28.78 4.01 12.79
CA GLU A 353 -28.72 5.48 12.76
C GLU A 353 -27.49 6.05 12.04
N LEU A 354 -26.50 5.22 11.71
CA LEU A 354 -25.30 5.57 10.92
C LEU A 354 -25.25 4.82 9.57
N ALA A 355 -26.39 4.33 9.07
CA ALA A 355 -26.46 3.58 7.82
C ALA A 355 -26.23 4.46 6.57
N ILE A 356 -24.96 4.58 6.14
CA ILE A 356 -24.61 5.08 4.81
C ILE A 356 -25.35 4.21 3.77
N PRO A 357 -26.16 4.80 2.86
CA PRO A 357 -27.02 4.02 1.96
C PRO A 357 -26.18 3.20 0.98
N LYS A 358 -26.31 1.86 1.03
CA LYS A 358 -25.45 0.93 0.26
C LYS A 358 -25.46 1.22 -1.24
N VAL A 359 -24.30 1.60 -1.75
CA VAL A 359 -24.13 2.27 -3.05
C VAL A 359 -24.02 1.27 -4.22
N ALA A 360 -25.02 0.39 -4.37
CA ALA A 360 -25.04 -0.54 -5.49
C ALA A 360 -25.19 0.19 -6.84
N GLY A 361 -24.15 0.16 -7.67
CA GLY A 361 -24.20 0.66 -9.05
C GLY A 361 -23.94 2.17 -9.26
N ARG A 362 -23.28 2.87 -8.32
CA ARG A 362 -22.57 4.11 -8.69
C ARG A 362 -21.24 3.79 -9.36
N LYS A 363 -20.74 4.79 -10.09
CA LYS A 363 -19.40 4.82 -10.69
C LYS A 363 -18.34 4.89 -9.59
N PRO A 364 -17.29 4.04 -9.62
CA PRO A 364 -16.26 4.05 -8.59
C PRO A 364 -15.34 5.28 -8.73
N GLU A 365 -14.83 5.76 -7.60
CA GLU A 365 -13.81 6.80 -7.52
C GLU A 365 -12.47 6.27 -8.04
N LEU A 366 -11.86 6.94 -9.02
CA LEU A 366 -10.50 6.63 -9.48
C LEU A 366 -9.47 7.38 -8.63
N LEU A 367 -8.77 6.67 -7.74
CA LEU A 367 -7.89 7.24 -6.73
C LEU A 367 -6.40 7.15 -7.12
N ALA A 368 -5.80 8.30 -7.38
CA ALA A 368 -4.43 8.43 -7.90
C ALA A 368 -3.35 8.62 -6.82
N PRO A 369 -2.18 7.99 -6.97
CA PRO A 369 -1.03 8.20 -6.09
C PRO A 369 -0.26 9.45 -6.51
N VAL A 370 -0.05 10.37 -5.57
CA VAL A 370 0.72 11.61 -5.80
C VAL A 370 1.93 11.69 -4.86
N GLY A 371 2.99 12.34 -5.34
CA GLY A 371 4.24 12.59 -4.62
C GLY A 371 5.12 13.65 -5.31
N SER A 372 4.48 14.60 -6.01
CA SER A 372 5.06 15.86 -6.52
C SER A 372 3.95 16.72 -7.15
N ARG A 373 4.19 18.02 -7.35
CA ARG A 373 3.27 18.90 -8.10
C ARG A 373 3.08 18.48 -9.57
N GLU A 374 4.09 17.85 -10.19
CA GLU A 374 3.96 17.29 -11.55
C GLU A 374 3.02 16.07 -11.57
N MET A 375 3.12 15.17 -10.57
CA MET A 375 2.22 14.03 -10.42
C MET A 375 0.78 14.47 -10.09
N LEU A 376 0.62 15.55 -9.31
CA LEU A 376 -0.68 16.14 -9.00
C LEU A 376 -1.38 16.60 -10.28
N LYS A 377 -0.69 17.37 -11.13
CA LYS A 377 -1.23 17.83 -12.42
C LYS A 377 -1.51 16.66 -13.36
N ALA A 378 -0.62 15.65 -13.41
CA ALA A 378 -0.84 14.45 -14.21
C ALA A 378 -2.10 13.66 -13.78
N ALA A 379 -2.37 13.54 -12.48
CA ALA A 379 -3.59 12.90 -11.97
C ALA A 379 -4.86 13.67 -12.37
N ILE A 380 -4.85 15.00 -12.17
CA ILE A 380 -5.99 15.88 -12.46
C ILE A 380 -6.31 15.86 -13.96
N GLU A 381 -5.34 16.11 -14.83
CA GLU A 381 -5.59 16.26 -16.27
C GLU A 381 -5.90 14.93 -17.00
N ASN A 382 -5.56 13.79 -16.40
CA ASN A 382 -5.91 12.47 -16.94
C ASN A 382 -7.21 11.88 -16.33
N GLY A 383 -7.91 12.62 -15.46
CA GLY A 383 -9.25 12.27 -15.00
C GLY A 383 -9.31 11.39 -13.74
N ALA A 384 -8.37 11.53 -12.81
CA ALA A 384 -8.56 11.03 -11.45
C ALA A 384 -9.75 11.72 -10.78
N ASP A 385 -10.45 11.02 -9.89
CA ASP A 385 -11.56 11.57 -9.11
C ASP A 385 -11.12 11.94 -7.68
N ALA A 386 -10.06 11.30 -7.18
CA ALA A 386 -9.39 11.66 -5.94
C ALA A 386 -7.87 11.42 -6.03
N VAL A 387 -7.10 11.99 -5.10
CA VAL A 387 -5.66 11.74 -4.94
C VAL A 387 -5.32 11.32 -3.51
N TYR A 388 -4.25 10.52 -3.35
CA TYR A 388 -3.64 10.27 -2.04
C TYR A 388 -2.12 10.51 -2.04
N PHE A 389 -1.65 11.16 -0.99
CA PHE A 389 -0.25 11.56 -0.81
C PHE A 389 0.16 11.50 0.67
N GLY A 390 1.47 11.44 0.90
CA GLY A 390 2.06 11.56 2.24
C GLY A 390 2.72 12.93 2.40
N LEU A 391 2.72 13.43 3.64
CA LEU A 391 3.50 14.59 4.05
C LEU A 391 4.93 14.16 4.42
N ASN A 392 5.71 15.00 5.09
CA ASN A 392 7.08 14.64 5.48
C ASN A 392 7.15 13.37 6.34
N ASN A 393 6.32 13.27 7.39
CA ASN A 393 6.40 12.22 8.41
C ASN A 393 5.20 11.24 8.38
N PHE A 394 5.25 10.18 9.21
CA PHE A 394 4.17 9.21 9.49
C PHE A 394 3.50 8.52 8.28
N ASN A 395 4.22 8.32 7.18
CA ASN A 395 3.66 7.74 5.96
C ASN A 395 4.52 6.61 5.39
N ALA A 396 3.88 5.65 4.72
CA ALA A 396 4.57 4.52 4.10
C ALA A 396 5.50 4.90 2.91
N ARG A 397 5.68 6.19 2.61
CA ARG A 397 6.49 6.71 1.50
C ARG A 397 7.71 7.56 1.93
N MET A 398 8.05 7.69 3.23
CA MET A 398 9.17 8.48 3.80
C MET A 398 10.57 8.37 3.14
N ARG A 399 10.79 7.44 2.20
CA ARG A 399 12.02 7.36 1.36
C ARG A 399 11.92 8.08 0.01
N GLY A 400 10.81 8.75 -0.27
CA GLY A 400 10.66 9.63 -1.44
C GLY A 400 11.09 11.05 -1.09
N ALA A 401 12.14 11.56 -1.76
CA ALA A 401 12.70 12.90 -1.49
C ALA A 401 11.81 14.08 -1.95
N ASN A 402 10.55 13.82 -2.30
CA ASN A 402 9.62 14.74 -2.96
C ASN A 402 8.23 14.77 -2.27
N ASN A 403 8.09 14.28 -1.04
CA ASN A 403 6.83 14.41 -0.29
C ASN A 403 6.48 15.90 -0.09
N PHE A 404 5.18 16.20 -0.02
CA PHE A 404 4.72 17.57 0.22
C PHE A 404 4.93 17.98 1.68
N THR A 405 5.11 19.27 1.93
CA THR A 405 5.23 19.79 3.30
C THR A 405 3.86 20.20 3.87
N SER A 406 3.78 20.36 5.20
CA SER A 406 2.55 20.80 5.88
C SER A 406 2.11 22.21 5.45
N GLU A 407 3.06 23.06 5.08
CA GLU A 407 2.84 24.44 4.63
C GLU A 407 2.27 24.49 3.20
N GLU A 408 2.54 23.49 2.35
CA GLU A 408 1.93 23.38 1.01
C GLU A 408 0.48 22.87 1.06
N LEU A 409 0.07 22.20 2.15
CA LEU A 409 -1.19 21.46 2.23
C LEU A 409 -2.44 22.32 1.91
N PRO A 410 -2.60 23.56 2.43
CA PRO A 410 -3.76 24.39 2.09
C PRO A 410 -3.80 24.79 0.60
N GLU A 411 -2.64 24.96 -0.04
CA GLU A 411 -2.57 25.25 -1.48
C GLU A 411 -3.00 24.03 -2.31
N ILE A 412 -2.54 22.84 -1.91
CA ILE A 412 -2.84 21.56 -2.55
C ILE A 412 -4.33 21.23 -2.44
N MET A 413 -4.91 21.34 -1.24
CA MET A 413 -6.33 21.04 -1.01
C MET A 413 -7.25 22.01 -1.78
N ARG A 414 -6.96 23.32 -1.71
CA ARG A 414 -7.65 24.34 -2.53
C ARG A 414 -7.62 23.99 -4.02
N THR A 415 -6.44 23.64 -4.55
CA THR A 415 -6.26 23.25 -5.96
C THR A 415 -7.10 22.01 -6.32
N LEU A 416 -7.13 21.00 -5.44
CA LEU A 416 -7.92 19.78 -5.64
C LEU A 416 -9.42 20.09 -5.65
N HIS A 417 -9.92 20.84 -4.68
CA HIS A 417 -11.34 21.16 -4.57
C HIS A 417 -11.84 22.04 -5.73
N GLU A 418 -11.08 23.06 -6.14
CA GLU A 418 -11.42 23.88 -7.32
C GLU A 418 -11.51 23.03 -8.60
N ARG A 419 -10.57 22.08 -8.79
CA ARG A 419 -10.60 21.11 -9.91
C ARG A 419 -11.64 20.00 -9.71
N GLY A 420 -12.27 19.91 -8.53
CA GLY A 420 -13.27 18.92 -8.16
C GLY A 420 -12.68 17.52 -8.00
N LEU A 421 -11.67 17.38 -7.14
CA LEU A 421 -11.11 16.11 -6.67
C LEU A 421 -11.12 16.08 -5.14
N SER A 422 -11.20 14.89 -4.55
CA SER A 422 -10.92 14.69 -3.12
C SER A 422 -9.41 14.53 -2.88
N GLY A 423 -8.89 15.07 -1.77
CA GLY A 423 -7.50 14.92 -1.34
C GLY A 423 -7.39 14.16 -0.02
N PHE A 424 -6.69 13.01 -0.04
CA PHE A 424 -6.50 12.16 1.14
C PHE A 424 -5.03 12.14 1.60
N VAL A 425 -4.79 12.44 2.89
CA VAL A 425 -3.46 12.39 3.49
C VAL A 425 -3.21 11.03 4.13
N THR A 426 -2.02 10.45 3.94
CA THR A 426 -1.66 9.17 4.56
C THR A 426 -0.89 9.37 5.87
N LEU A 427 -1.51 9.01 7.00
CA LEU A 427 -0.86 8.78 8.29
C LEU A 427 -0.78 7.27 8.55
N ASN A 428 -0.24 6.54 7.58
CA ASN A 428 -0.33 5.09 7.46
C ASN A 428 0.94 4.36 7.93
N THR A 429 1.39 4.68 9.13
CA THR A 429 2.45 3.95 9.84
C THR A 429 2.05 3.70 11.29
N LEU A 430 2.75 2.79 11.97
CA LEU A 430 2.71 2.72 13.43
C LEU A 430 3.29 4.01 14.02
N ILE A 431 2.67 4.51 15.09
CA ILE A 431 3.11 5.70 15.83
C ILE A 431 3.62 5.23 17.20
N PHE A 432 4.79 5.72 17.64
CA PHE A 432 5.31 5.42 18.97
C PHE A 432 4.80 6.42 20.01
N THR A 433 4.83 6.08 21.30
CA THR A 433 4.32 6.92 22.40
C THR A 433 4.89 8.35 22.41
N ASN A 434 6.18 8.49 22.09
CA ASN A 434 6.91 9.75 21.98
C ASN A 434 6.64 10.54 20.68
N GLU A 435 5.82 9.99 19.77
CA GLU A 435 5.47 10.59 18.47
C GLU A 435 3.98 11.00 18.39
N LEU A 436 3.14 10.59 19.36
CA LEU A 436 1.70 10.85 19.35
C LEU A 436 1.38 12.35 19.34
N ASP A 437 2.14 13.17 20.05
CA ASP A 437 1.96 14.62 20.12
C ASP A 437 2.25 15.30 18.77
N GLU A 438 3.24 14.82 18.00
CA GLU A 438 3.51 15.28 16.64
C GLU A 438 2.42 14.80 15.66
N ALA A 439 1.99 13.54 15.78
CA ALA A 439 0.90 12.99 14.97
C ALA A 439 -0.42 13.73 15.20
N ALA A 440 -0.71 14.14 16.45
CA ALA A 440 -1.87 14.96 16.81
C ALA A 440 -1.83 16.35 16.14
N GLY A 441 -0.69 17.05 16.21
CA GLY A 441 -0.50 18.32 15.49
C GLY A 441 -0.68 18.19 13.98
N LEU A 442 -0.27 17.06 13.39
CA LEU A 442 -0.45 16.78 11.97
C LEU A 442 -1.91 16.47 11.60
N VAL A 443 -2.67 15.83 12.48
CA VAL A 443 -4.13 15.65 12.34
C VAL A 443 -4.86 17.00 12.36
N LEU A 444 -4.54 17.88 13.31
CA LEU A 444 -5.09 19.23 13.38
C LEU A 444 -4.80 20.03 12.10
N THR A 445 -3.56 19.94 11.61
CA THR A 445 -3.13 20.54 10.34
C THR A 445 -3.95 20.01 9.16
N CYS A 446 -4.23 18.70 9.09
CA CYS A 446 -5.08 18.11 8.05
C CYS A 446 -6.53 18.60 8.14
N SER A 447 -7.09 18.69 9.36
CA SER A 447 -8.45 19.19 9.59
C SER A 447 -8.61 20.63 9.11
N ASN A 448 -7.70 21.52 9.53
CA ASN A 448 -7.70 22.95 9.21
C ASN A 448 -7.47 23.23 7.72
N ALA A 449 -6.66 22.40 7.03
CA ALA A 449 -6.40 22.54 5.60
C ALA A 449 -7.50 21.93 4.70
N GLY A 450 -8.62 21.46 5.25
CA GLY A 450 -9.75 20.92 4.48
C GLY A 450 -9.53 19.52 3.92
N VAL A 451 -8.61 18.72 4.45
CA VAL A 451 -8.35 17.34 3.98
C VAL A 451 -9.64 16.52 3.98
N ASP A 452 -9.91 15.78 2.91
CA ASP A 452 -11.16 15.04 2.74
C ASP A 452 -11.21 13.77 3.60
N ALA A 453 -10.07 13.11 3.79
CA ALA A 453 -9.92 11.97 4.69
C ALA A 453 -8.45 11.69 5.04
N VAL A 454 -8.22 11.03 6.17
CA VAL A 454 -6.89 10.53 6.57
C VAL A 454 -6.85 9.00 6.49
N LEU A 455 -5.83 8.45 5.81
CA LEU A 455 -5.58 7.00 5.75
C LEU A 455 -4.66 6.56 6.88
N ILE A 456 -5.17 5.74 7.80
CA ILE A 456 -4.55 5.44 9.10
C ILE A 456 -4.18 3.95 9.19
N GLN A 457 -3.02 3.62 9.79
CA GLN A 457 -2.71 2.24 10.24
C GLN A 457 -2.94 2.08 11.74
N ASP A 458 -2.45 3.02 12.53
CA ASP A 458 -2.34 2.92 13.98
C ASP A 458 -3.71 3.04 14.68
N LEU A 459 -4.05 2.05 15.52
CA LEU A 459 -5.36 2.00 16.18
C LEU A 459 -5.49 3.05 17.30
N GLY A 460 -4.39 3.36 18.00
CA GLY A 460 -4.34 4.44 18.98
C GLY A 460 -4.50 5.82 18.34
N LEU A 461 -3.88 6.05 17.18
CA LEU A 461 -4.12 7.27 16.40
C LEU A 461 -5.56 7.35 15.89
N ALA A 462 -6.13 6.26 15.39
CA ALA A 462 -7.54 6.22 14.96
C ALA A 462 -8.50 6.53 16.12
N TRP A 463 -8.21 6.04 17.33
CA TRP A 463 -8.99 6.31 18.52
C TRP A 463 -8.83 7.77 18.97
N LEU A 464 -7.61 8.31 18.99
CA LEU A 464 -7.34 9.73 19.25
C LEU A 464 -8.10 10.63 18.27
N MET A 465 -8.09 10.30 16.97
CA MET A 465 -8.84 11.05 15.95
C MET A 465 -10.36 11.05 16.16
N SER A 466 -10.93 10.10 16.88
CA SER A 466 -12.36 10.12 17.26
C SER A 466 -12.71 11.22 18.26
N LYS A 467 -11.70 11.78 18.97
CA LYS A 467 -11.83 12.86 19.95
C LYS A 467 -11.25 14.18 19.44
N LEU A 468 -10.02 14.12 18.92
CA LEU A 468 -9.23 15.26 18.44
C LEU A 468 -9.85 15.97 17.23
N ALA A 469 -10.43 15.21 16.29
CA ALA A 469 -11.01 15.72 15.04
C ALA A 469 -12.16 14.81 14.56
N PRO A 470 -13.30 14.76 15.28
CA PRO A 470 -14.36 13.76 15.05
C PRO A 470 -14.93 13.80 13.63
N GLU A 471 -15.08 15.01 13.05
CA GLU A 471 -15.62 15.27 11.71
C GLU A 471 -14.60 15.11 10.57
N LEU A 472 -13.33 14.80 10.85
CA LEU A 472 -12.33 14.49 9.83
C LEU A 472 -12.42 12.99 9.47
N PRO A 473 -12.84 12.61 8.25
CA PRO A 473 -13.08 11.21 7.91
C PRO A 473 -11.84 10.33 8.03
N ARG A 474 -12.03 9.17 8.67
CA ARG A 474 -10.98 8.18 8.94
C ARG A 474 -11.13 7.03 7.96
N HIS A 475 -10.10 6.79 7.14
CA HIS A 475 -10.02 5.67 6.22
C HIS A 475 -9.03 4.63 6.76
N ALA A 476 -9.45 3.38 6.91
CA ALA A 476 -8.55 2.31 7.34
C ALA A 476 -7.57 1.96 6.20
N SER A 477 -6.27 2.14 6.44
CA SER A 477 -5.22 1.75 5.50
C SER A 477 -5.22 0.23 5.28
N THR A 478 -4.71 -0.22 4.14
CA THR A 478 -4.44 -1.64 3.87
C THR A 478 -3.48 -2.27 4.89
N GLN A 479 -2.69 -1.44 5.59
CA GLN A 479 -1.83 -1.86 6.71
C GLN A 479 -2.56 -2.06 8.05
N ALA A 480 -3.85 -1.70 8.15
CA ALA A 480 -4.69 -2.07 9.29
C ALA A 480 -5.25 -3.51 9.17
N ALA A 481 -4.91 -4.23 8.09
CA ALA A 481 -5.23 -5.65 7.87
C ALA A 481 -6.72 -6.05 7.98
N LEU A 482 -7.65 -5.11 7.74
CA LEU A 482 -9.10 -5.36 7.77
C LEU A 482 -9.52 -6.24 6.58
N THR A 483 -9.49 -7.55 6.81
CA THR A 483 -9.63 -8.62 5.79
C THR A 483 -11.06 -9.12 5.61
N CYS A 484 -11.94 -8.92 6.60
CA CYS A 484 -13.33 -9.40 6.61
C CYS A 484 -14.25 -8.48 7.41
N ALA A 485 -15.56 -8.72 7.34
CA ALA A 485 -16.57 -7.89 8.01
C ALA A 485 -16.39 -7.85 9.53
N GLU A 486 -16.00 -8.97 10.14
CA GLU A 486 -15.71 -9.08 11.57
C GLU A 486 -14.55 -8.17 12.00
N ALA A 487 -13.56 -7.92 11.13
CA ALA A 487 -12.50 -6.95 11.39
C ALA A 487 -13.04 -5.51 11.47
N VAL A 488 -13.97 -5.16 10.57
CA VAL A 488 -14.63 -3.85 10.54
C VAL A 488 -15.53 -3.66 11.75
N HIS A 489 -16.34 -4.67 12.09
CA HIS A 489 -17.20 -4.65 13.27
C HIS A 489 -16.38 -4.45 14.56
N ALA A 490 -15.22 -5.10 14.72
CA ALA A 490 -14.32 -4.86 15.85
C ALA A 490 -13.92 -3.38 15.95
N THR A 491 -13.46 -2.78 14.85
CA THR A 491 -13.05 -1.36 14.84
C THR A 491 -14.19 -0.38 15.12
N ASN A 492 -15.44 -0.76 14.80
CA ASN A 492 -16.62 0.02 15.14
C ASN A 492 -16.99 -0.13 16.63
N THR A 493 -16.92 -1.35 17.18
CA THR A 493 -17.12 -1.60 18.62
C THR A 493 -16.06 -0.89 19.49
N TRP A 494 -14.85 -0.71 18.97
CA TRP A 494 -13.77 0.06 19.60
C TRP A 494 -13.87 1.58 19.36
N GLY A 495 -14.95 2.08 18.74
CA GLY A 495 -15.20 3.50 18.55
C GLY A 495 -14.31 4.21 17.50
N LEU A 496 -13.57 3.46 16.68
CA LEU A 496 -12.67 4.04 15.67
C LEU A 496 -13.43 4.66 14.48
N ALA A 497 -14.62 4.13 14.20
CA ALA A 497 -15.60 4.66 13.24
C ALA A 497 -14.96 5.08 11.90
N PHE A 498 -14.41 4.10 11.18
CA PHE A 498 -13.89 4.29 9.82
C PHE A 498 -15.05 4.42 8.81
N SER A 499 -14.97 5.39 7.89
CA SER A 499 -15.96 5.56 6.81
C SER A 499 -15.67 4.67 5.59
N ARG A 500 -14.40 4.26 5.43
CA ARG A 500 -13.90 3.48 4.30
C ARG A 500 -12.76 2.56 4.75
N ALA A 501 -12.63 1.38 4.15
CA ALA A 501 -11.47 0.50 4.32
C ALA A 501 -10.78 0.21 2.99
N VAL A 502 -9.44 0.31 2.97
CA VAL A 502 -8.62 -0.10 1.83
C VAL A 502 -8.32 -1.60 1.95
N ALA A 503 -9.05 -2.40 1.20
CA ALA A 503 -8.99 -3.85 1.24
C ALA A 503 -7.56 -4.41 1.04
N PRO A 504 -7.16 -5.44 1.81
CA PRO A 504 -5.94 -6.20 1.57
C PRO A 504 -5.90 -6.79 0.14
N ARG A 505 -4.70 -6.87 -0.45
CA ARG A 505 -4.48 -7.25 -1.87
C ARG A 505 -4.56 -8.77 -2.11
N GLU A 506 -4.73 -9.51 -1.02
CA GLU A 506 -4.82 -10.96 -0.94
C GLU A 506 -6.26 -11.46 -1.10
N LEU A 507 -7.25 -10.54 -1.11
CA LEU A 507 -8.68 -10.84 -1.32
C LEU A 507 -9.05 -10.92 -2.81
N SER A 508 -9.93 -11.87 -3.13
CA SER A 508 -10.59 -12.04 -4.42
C SER A 508 -11.84 -11.19 -4.55
N ILE A 509 -12.35 -11.02 -5.78
CA ILE A 509 -13.58 -10.24 -6.04
C ILE A 509 -14.81 -10.85 -5.33
N ALA A 510 -14.84 -12.17 -5.10
CA ALA A 510 -15.88 -12.82 -4.32
C ALA A 510 -15.80 -12.51 -2.82
N GLU A 511 -14.60 -12.32 -2.28
CA GLU A 511 -14.36 -11.95 -0.88
C GLU A 511 -14.57 -10.45 -0.67
N LEU A 512 -14.13 -9.61 -1.62
CA LEU A 512 -14.47 -8.17 -1.66
C LEU A 512 -15.98 -7.95 -1.71
N LYS A 513 -16.72 -8.77 -2.48
CA LYS A 513 -18.19 -8.70 -2.49
C LYS A 513 -18.81 -9.01 -1.13
N ARG A 514 -18.37 -10.07 -0.46
CA ARG A 514 -18.84 -10.40 0.90
C ARG A 514 -18.58 -9.24 1.86
N LEU A 515 -17.37 -8.70 1.87
CA LEU A 515 -16.99 -7.56 2.70
C LEU A 515 -17.87 -6.31 2.44
N ALA A 516 -18.24 -6.03 1.19
CA ALA A 516 -19.14 -4.93 0.84
C ALA A 516 -20.63 -5.22 1.13
N ASP A 517 -21.08 -6.48 0.98
CA ASP A 517 -22.44 -6.89 1.31
C ASP A 517 -22.68 -6.92 2.83
N GLU A 518 -21.68 -7.33 3.61
CA GLU A 518 -21.75 -7.60 5.05
C GLU A 518 -21.43 -6.35 5.92
N THR A 519 -20.82 -5.29 5.37
CA THR A 519 -20.51 -4.05 6.10
C THR A 519 -21.28 -2.82 5.59
N ASN A 520 -21.19 -1.68 6.29
CA ASN A 520 -21.82 -0.41 5.92
C ASN A 520 -20.79 0.69 5.53
N ILE A 521 -19.52 0.31 5.35
CA ILE A 521 -18.43 1.24 5.01
C ILE A 521 -18.08 1.15 3.51
N GLU A 522 -17.44 2.18 2.96
CA GLU A 522 -16.94 2.10 1.59
C GLU A 522 -15.75 1.12 1.47
N ILE A 523 -15.76 0.27 0.44
CA ILE A 523 -14.65 -0.65 0.15
C ILE A 523 -13.80 -0.10 -1.00
N GLU A 524 -12.54 0.21 -0.69
CA GLU A 524 -11.54 0.66 -1.65
C GLU A 524 -10.58 -0.49 -1.96
N ALA A 525 -10.35 -0.80 -3.23
CA ALA A 525 -9.50 -1.92 -3.63
C ALA A 525 -8.35 -1.45 -4.54
N PHE A 526 -7.18 -2.09 -4.40
CA PHE A 526 -6.08 -1.87 -5.33
C PHE A 526 -6.45 -2.42 -6.72
N ALA A 527 -6.29 -1.58 -7.74
CA ALA A 527 -6.58 -1.92 -9.12
C ALA A 527 -5.31 -2.10 -9.98
N HIS A 528 -4.22 -1.39 -9.67
CA HIS A 528 -2.98 -1.48 -10.44
C HIS A 528 -1.72 -1.22 -9.62
N GLY A 529 -0.59 -1.74 -10.11
CA GLY A 529 0.76 -1.41 -9.62
C GLY A 529 1.39 -2.51 -8.78
N ALA A 530 2.30 -2.12 -7.88
CA ALA A 530 3.17 -3.05 -7.17
C ALA A 530 2.41 -3.95 -6.19
N LEU A 531 2.35 -5.26 -6.48
CA LEU A 531 1.79 -6.25 -5.56
C LEU A 531 2.76 -6.55 -4.40
N CYS A 532 2.23 -6.60 -3.18
CA CYS A 532 2.98 -7.04 -2.00
C CYS A 532 3.01 -8.58 -1.94
N MET A 533 4.01 -9.15 -1.28
CA MET A 533 4.09 -10.60 -1.07
C MET A 533 3.43 -11.05 0.24
N SER A 534 3.37 -10.16 1.23
CA SER A 534 2.92 -10.44 2.59
C SER A 534 1.71 -9.59 2.91
N TYR A 535 0.78 -10.13 3.71
CA TYR A 535 -0.36 -9.41 4.26
C TYR A 535 0.09 -8.05 4.82
N SER A 536 -0.54 -6.98 4.34
CA SER A 536 -0.11 -5.61 4.64
C SER A 536 -0.38 -5.27 6.11
N GLY A 537 0.62 -4.72 6.80
CA GLY A 537 0.61 -4.50 8.25
C GLY A 537 1.24 -5.64 9.08
N LEU A 538 1.50 -6.81 8.48
CA LEU A 538 1.99 -8.02 9.16
C LEU A 538 3.36 -8.49 8.62
N CYS A 539 4.17 -7.59 8.05
CA CYS A 539 5.40 -7.92 7.33
C CYS A 539 6.65 -7.42 8.07
N CYS A 540 7.21 -8.23 8.99
CA CYS A 540 8.37 -7.82 9.79
C CYS A 540 9.73 -8.09 9.09
N ALA A 541 9.75 -8.55 7.83
CA ALA A 541 10.98 -8.96 7.12
C ALA A 541 12.09 -7.90 7.05
N SER A 542 11.74 -6.61 6.96
CA SER A 542 12.74 -5.53 6.90
C SER A 542 13.31 -5.18 8.28
N GLU A 543 12.58 -5.47 9.36
CA GLU A 543 13.08 -5.39 10.73
C GLU A 543 14.03 -6.56 11.00
N ALA A 544 13.55 -7.80 10.81
CA ALA A 544 14.30 -9.03 11.04
C ALA A 544 15.65 -9.10 10.28
N LEU A 545 15.71 -8.58 9.05
CA LEU A 545 16.91 -8.65 8.20
C LEU A 545 17.82 -7.40 8.29
N GLY A 546 17.46 -6.38 9.07
CA GLY A 546 18.26 -5.14 9.12
C GLY A 546 17.67 -3.91 9.81
N GLY A 547 16.86 -4.08 10.87
CA GLY A 547 16.44 -2.98 11.77
C GLY A 547 15.62 -1.88 11.09
N ARG A 548 14.81 -2.23 10.10
CA ARG A 548 14.03 -1.29 9.28
C ARG A 548 12.57 -1.70 9.24
N SER A 549 11.77 -1.17 10.15
CA SER A 549 10.31 -1.36 10.15
C SER A 549 9.69 -1.17 8.75
N ALA A 550 8.99 -2.19 8.25
CA ALA A 550 8.27 -2.08 6.99
C ALA A 550 6.95 -1.32 7.18
N ASN A 551 6.32 -1.50 8.35
CA ASN A 551 5.10 -0.84 8.78
C ASN A 551 5.31 0.67 8.99
N ARG A 552 6.52 1.12 9.36
CA ARG A 552 6.93 2.53 9.43
C ARG A 552 7.59 3.03 8.15
N GLY A 553 7.13 2.54 7.01
CA GLY A 553 7.47 3.05 5.67
C GLY A 553 8.89 2.78 5.17
N VAL A 554 9.84 2.33 6.00
CA VAL A 554 11.26 2.15 5.64
C VAL A 554 11.61 0.75 5.11
N CYS A 555 10.60 0.01 4.64
CA CYS A 555 10.71 -1.29 3.97
C CYS A 555 11.88 -1.35 2.95
N ALA A 556 12.69 -2.40 3.05
CA ALA A 556 13.86 -2.65 2.22
C ALA A 556 13.59 -3.57 1.01
N GLN A 557 12.32 -3.92 0.77
CA GLN A 557 11.88 -4.87 -0.27
C GLN A 557 12.59 -6.24 -0.26
N PRO A 558 12.80 -6.90 0.91
CA PRO A 558 13.53 -8.17 0.97
C PRO A 558 12.89 -9.29 0.13
N CYS A 559 11.56 -9.28 -0.07
CA CYS A 559 10.87 -10.21 -0.96
C CYS A 559 11.29 -10.13 -2.45
N ARG A 560 12.04 -9.09 -2.83
CA ARG A 560 12.60 -8.89 -4.18
C ARG A 560 14.10 -9.25 -4.27
N LEU A 561 14.67 -9.82 -3.20
CA LEU A 561 16.00 -10.42 -3.19
C LEU A 561 15.97 -11.85 -3.78
N PRO A 562 17.10 -12.37 -4.29
CA PRO A 562 17.19 -13.76 -4.73
C PRO A 562 17.25 -14.69 -3.51
N TYR A 563 16.59 -15.84 -3.61
CA TYR A 563 16.64 -16.93 -2.63
C TYR A 563 16.79 -18.26 -3.37
N THR A 564 17.58 -19.19 -2.82
CA THR A 564 17.59 -20.58 -3.28
C THR A 564 16.57 -21.36 -2.46
N LEU A 565 15.64 -22.04 -3.12
CA LEU A 565 14.66 -22.89 -2.46
C LEU A 565 15.30 -24.22 -2.07
N CYS A 566 15.21 -24.58 -0.79
CA CYS A 566 15.66 -25.85 -0.25
C CYS A 566 14.46 -26.68 0.20
N VAL A 567 14.54 -27.99 -0.03
CA VAL A 567 13.56 -29.00 0.40
C VAL A 567 14.32 -30.05 1.20
N ASP A 568 13.88 -30.29 2.43
CA ASP A 568 14.51 -31.22 3.38
C ASP A 568 16.04 -30.98 3.54
N GLY A 569 16.43 -29.70 3.51
CA GLY A 569 17.81 -29.21 3.64
C GLY A 569 18.59 -29.04 2.32
N GLU A 570 18.24 -29.81 1.28
CA GLU A 570 18.92 -29.78 -0.01
C GLU A 570 18.36 -28.70 -0.96
N PRO A 571 19.21 -27.92 -1.65
CA PRO A 571 18.76 -26.96 -2.65
C PRO A 571 18.23 -27.67 -3.90
N ILE A 572 17.06 -27.26 -4.40
CA ILE A 572 16.52 -27.78 -5.67
C ILE A 572 17.45 -27.35 -6.82
N ARG A 573 18.04 -28.33 -7.52
CA ARG A 573 19.12 -28.10 -8.50
C ARG A 573 18.66 -27.84 -9.94
N ASP A 574 17.39 -27.50 -10.16
CA ASP A 574 16.88 -27.20 -11.50
C ASP A 574 17.36 -25.81 -11.97
N ALA A 575 18.04 -25.76 -13.12
CA ALA A 575 18.46 -24.52 -13.75
C ALA A 575 17.30 -23.64 -14.24
N ASN A 576 16.07 -24.17 -14.29
CA ASN A 576 14.85 -23.45 -14.64
C ASN A 576 14.09 -22.89 -13.41
N LEU A 577 14.59 -23.12 -12.19
CA LEU A 577 13.90 -22.77 -10.96
C LEU A 577 13.71 -21.24 -10.78
N VAL A 578 12.67 -20.88 -10.03
CA VAL A 578 12.35 -19.51 -9.66
C VAL A 578 13.43 -18.94 -8.72
N ARG A 579 14.19 -17.96 -9.20
CA ARG A 579 15.27 -17.28 -8.45
C ARG A 579 14.75 -16.26 -7.41
N PHE A 580 13.56 -15.74 -7.61
CA PHE A 580 12.91 -14.73 -6.77
C PHE A 580 11.52 -15.23 -6.31
N PRO A 581 11.44 -16.29 -5.47
CA PRO A 581 10.19 -16.97 -5.12
C PRO A 581 9.19 -16.11 -4.33
N LEU A 582 9.62 -14.96 -3.83
CA LEU A 582 8.79 -13.99 -3.10
C LEU A 582 8.50 -12.70 -3.92
N SER A 583 8.73 -12.73 -5.23
CA SER A 583 8.63 -11.57 -6.13
C SER A 583 7.43 -11.68 -7.08
N PRO A 584 6.20 -11.32 -6.64
CA PRO A 584 5.00 -11.44 -7.46
C PRO A 584 4.95 -10.39 -8.57
N ASN A 585 4.28 -10.74 -9.66
CA ASN A 585 4.05 -9.85 -10.81
C ASN A 585 3.21 -8.63 -10.40
N ASP A 586 3.15 -7.59 -11.24
CA ASP A 586 2.40 -6.38 -10.90
C ASP A 586 0.89 -6.54 -11.17
N LEU A 587 0.08 -5.95 -10.30
CA LEU A 587 -1.37 -6.06 -10.33
C LEU A 587 -1.95 -5.29 -11.53
N CYS A 588 -2.89 -5.90 -12.24
CA CYS A 588 -3.68 -5.26 -13.29
C CYS A 588 -5.11 -5.78 -13.27
N ALA A 589 -6.00 -5.01 -12.64
CA ALA A 589 -7.42 -5.30 -12.53
C ALA A 589 -8.23 -4.77 -13.72
N PHE A 590 -7.63 -4.09 -14.69
CA PHE A 590 -8.33 -3.50 -15.85
C PHE A 590 -9.36 -4.46 -16.50
N PRO A 591 -9.06 -5.74 -16.80
CA PRO A 591 -10.03 -6.66 -17.41
C PRO A 591 -11.22 -7.04 -16.50
N LEU A 592 -11.13 -6.71 -15.21
CA LEU A 592 -12.07 -7.08 -14.14
C LEU A 592 -12.82 -5.85 -13.57
N ILE A 593 -12.66 -4.64 -14.12
CA ILE A 593 -13.27 -3.41 -13.59
C ILE A 593 -14.78 -3.57 -13.41
N GLY A 594 -15.50 -4.09 -14.40
CA GLY A 594 -16.94 -4.34 -14.29
C GLY A 594 -17.32 -5.34 -13.20
N ASP A 595 -16.48 -6.34 -12.92
CA ASP A 595 -16.70 -7.33 -11.87
C ASP A 595 -16.49 -6.70 -10.49
N MET A 596 -15.45 -5.86 -10.33
CA MET A 596 -15.17 -5.12 -9.09
C MET A 596 -16.28 -4.11 -8.76
N ILE A 597 -16.80 -3.40 -9.75
CA ILE A 597 -17.96 -2.50 -9.59
C ILE A 597 -19.20 -3.33 -9.20
N SER A 598 -19.42 -4.48 -9.84
CA SER A 598 -20.53 -5.39 -9.50
C SER A 598 -20.38 -6.04 -8.12
N ALA A 599 -19.17 -6.07 -7.56
CA ALA A 599 -18.86 -6.48 -6.20
C ALA A 599 -19.04 -5.37 -5.15
N GLY A 600 -19.37 -4.13 -5.55
CA GLY A 600 -19.56 -3.02 -4.61
C GLY A 600 -18.27 -2.29 -4.22
N VAL A 601 -17.18 -2.44 -4.98
CA VAL A 601 -15.96 -1.64 -4.76
C VAL A 601 -16.25 -0.17 -5.10
N ALA A 602 -16.20 0.69 -4.09
CA ALA A 602 -16.51 2.12 -4.18
C ALA A 602 -15.35 2.95 -4.77
N ALA A 603 -14.10 2.51 -4.57
CA ALA A 603 -12.92 3.22 -5.07
C ALA A 603 -11.86 2.26 -5.63
N LEU A 604 -11.28 2.60 -6.78
CA LEU A 604 -10.21 1.86 -7.45
C LEU A 604 -8.88 2.60 -7.25
N LYS A 605 -8.05 2.06 -6.36
CA LYS A 605 -6.78 2.66 -5.94
C LYS A 605 -5.61 2.20 -6.81
N ILE A 606 -4.82 3.15 -7.31
CA ILE A 606 -3.60 2.87 -8.08
C ILE A 606 -2.39 2.97 -7.16
N GLU A 607 -1.53 1.95 -7.08
CA GLU A 607 -0.28 2.03 -6.32
C GLU A 607 0.81 2.76 -7.11
N GLY A 608 1.47 3.74 -6.48
CA GLY A 608 2.44 4.63 -7.14
C GLY A 608 3.68 4.97 -6.32
N ARG A 609 4.00 4.19 -5.28
CA ARG A 609 5.26 4.37 -4.53
C ARG A 609 6.48 4.33 -5.47
N LEU A 610 7.29 5.39 -5.45
CA LEU A 610 8.48 5.60 -6.30
C LEU A 610 8.18 5.60 -7.82
N LYS A 611 7.04 6.16 -8.23
CA LYS A 611 6.67 6.40 -9.64
C LYS A 611 6.76 7.89 -9.99
N ASN A 612 6.58 8.23 -11.27
CA ASN A 612 6.68 9.59 -11.81
C ASN A 612 5.34 10.07 -12.42
N ALA A 613 5.29 11.32 -12.91
CA ALA A 613 4.08 11.90 -13.50
C ALA A 613 3.57 11.15 -14.75
N ARG A 614 4.47 10.61 -15.58
CA ARG A 614 4.11 9.81 -16.77
C ARG A 614 3.41 8.50 -16.40
N TYR A 615 3.85 7.81 -15.34
CA TYR A 615 3.16 6.65 -14.78
C TYR A 615 1.73 7.00 -14.37
N VAL A 616 1.56 8.11 -13.64
CA VAL A 616 0.25 8.58 -13.19
C VAL A 616 -0.63 8.89 -14.41
N ALA A 617 -0.15 9.66 -15.38
CA ALA A 617 -0.89 9.98 -16.60
C ALA A 617 -1.35 8.72 -17.36
N ALA A 618 -0.44 7.79 -17.63
CA ALA A 618 -0.71 6.58 -18.41
C ALA A 618 -1.71 5.64 -17.73
N VAL A 619 -1.56 5.42 -16.42
CA VAL A 619 -2.44 4.51 -15.68
C VAL A 619 -3.80 5.16 -15.40
N ILE A 620 -3.84 6.45 -15.01
CA ILE A 620 -5.09 7.12 -14.70
C ILE A 620 -5.95 7.28 -15.96
N SER A 621 -5.39 7.70 -17.10
CA SER A 621 -6.14 7.73 -18.37
C SER A 621 -6.66 6.33 -18.75
N SER A 622 -5.81 5.31 -18.68
CA SER A 622 -6.21 3.92 -18.96
C SER A 622 -7.36 3.43 -18.06
N TYR A 623 -7.29 3.64 -16.75
CA TYR A 623 -8.37 3.19 -15.84
C TYR A 623 -9.61 4.09 -15.92
N ARG A 624 -9.47 5.39 -16.26
CA ARG A 624 -10.59 6.29 -16.58
C ARG A 624 -11.39 5.75 -17.76
N ASP A 625 -10.70 5.43 -18.87
CA ASP A 625 -11.28 4.81 -20.06
C ASP A 625 -11.93 3.45 -19.74
N GLY A 626 -11.27 2.62 -18.92
CA GLY A 626 -11.78 1.30 -18.52
C GLY A 626 -13.05 1.36 -17.67
N ILE A 627 -13.14 2.30 -16.74
CA ILE A 627 -14.36 2.53 -15.93
C ILE A 627 -15.47 3.14 -16.78
N ASP A 628 -15.16 4.02 -17.73
CA ASP A 628 -16.16 4.65 -18.59
C ASP A 628 -16.70 3.69 -19.67
N GLN A 629 -15.89 2.73 -20.12
CA GLN A 629 -16.34 1.56 -20.90
C GLN A 629 -17.22 0.60 -20.08
N ALA A 630 -16.90 0.39 -18.80
CA ALA A 630 -17.64 -0.50 -17.91
C ALA A 630 -18.99 0.08 -17.47
N MET A 631 -19.10 1.42 -17.40
CA MET A 631 -20.31 2.15 -17.01
C MET A 631 -20.61 3.32 -17.97
N PRO A 632 -21.02 3.03 -19.22
CA PRO A 632 -21.30 4.07 -20.21
C PRO A 632 -22.53 4.92 -19.82
N PRO A 633 -22.55 6.23 -20.16
CA PRO A 633 -23.67 7.11 -19.83
C PRO A 633 -25.03 6.57 -20.31
N HIS A 634 -26.06 6.75 -19.47
CA HIS A 634 -27.44 6.30 -19.70
C HIS A 634 -27.70 4.78 -19.73
N ALA A 635 -26.68 3.94 -19.48
CA ALA A 635 -26.89 2.50 -19.37
C ALA A 635 -27.65 2.12 -18.08
N LYS A 636 -28.84 1.54 -18.23
CA LYS A 636 -29.52 0.75 -17.17
C LYS A 636 -28.97 -0.69 -17.05
N ALA A 637 -27.86 -0.99 -17.75
CA ALA A 637 -27.26 -2.32 -17.80
C ALA A 637 -26.35 -2.58 -16.59
N ARG A 638 -26.04 -3.85 -16.33
CA ARG A 638 -24.99 -4.22 -15.36
C ARG A 638 -23.62 -3.78 -15.90
N PRO A 639 -22.65 -3.45 -15.02
CA PRO A 639 -21.30 -3.10 -15.43
C PRO A 639 -20.66 -4.19 -16.31
N SER A 640 -19.99 -3.78 -17.38
CA SER A 640 -19.33 -4.69 -18.33
C SER A 640 -17.81 -4.76 -18.09
N ARG A 641 -17.17 -5.85 -18.53
CA ARG A 641 -15.70 -5.91 -18.61
C ARG A 641 -15.22 -5.02 -19.78
N PRO A 642 -14.28 -4.08 -19.56
CA PRO A 642 -13.78 -3.21 -20.61
C PRO A 642 -12.82 -3.95 -21.56
N VAL A 643 -12.64 -3.41 -22.77
CA VAL A 643 -11.76 -4.01 -23.78
C VAL A 643 -10.34 -3.46 -23.63
N MET A 644 -9.39 -4.35 -23.31
CA MET A 644 -7.96 -4.04 -23.28
C MET A 644 -7.46 -3.89 -24.72
N THR A 645 -7.46 -2.67 -25.25
CA THR A 645 -6.91 -2.39 -26.58
C THR A 645 -5.38 -2.55 -26.60
N PRO A 646 -4.74 -2.80 -27.77
CA PRO A 646 -3.28 -2.84 -27.87
C PRO A 646 -2.59 -1.55 -27.40
N GLU A 647 -3.26 -0.39 -27.51
CA GLU A 647 -2.74 0.89 -27.03
C GLU A 647 -2.79 0.99 -25.50
N ILE A 648 -3.90 0.61 -24.86
CA ILE A 648 -4.00 0.55 -23.39
C ILE A 648 -3.00 -0.47 -22.84
N LYS A 649 -2.84 -1.61 -23.53
CA LYS A 649 -1.81 -2.60 -23.18
C LYS A 649 -0.40 -2.01 -23.26
N ARG A 650 -0.02 -1.34 -24.37
CA ARG A 650 1.27 -0.61 -24.52
C ARG A 650 1.45 0.43 -23.40
N LYS A 651 0.43 1.22 -23.09
CA LYS A 651 0.43 2.21 -21.99
C LYS A 651 0.75 1.54 -20.65
N LEU A 652 0.05 0.47 -20.28
CA LEU A 652 0.21 -0.19 -18.98
C LEU A 652 1.50 -1.01 -18.87
N GLU A 653 1.92 -1.75 -19.90
CA GLU A 653 3.15 -2.56 -19.88
C GLU A 653 4.42 -1.69 -19.84
N MET A 654 4.45 -0.59 -20.61
CA MET A 654 5.55 0.38 -20.59
C MET A 654 5.59 1.22 -19.30
N SER A 655 4.48 1.32 -18.56
CA SER A 655 4.37 2.09 -17.31
C SER A 655 5.02 1.38 -16.11
N PHE A 656 6.23 0.85 -16.27
CA PHE A 656 6.95 0.08 -15.26
C PHE A 656 6.12 -1.10 -14.72
N SER A 657 6.26 -2.25 -15.35
CA SER A 657 5.60 -3.50 -15.00
C SER A 657 6.58 -4.68 -14.88
N ARG A 658 6.36 -5.56 -13.91
CA ARG A 658 7.07 -6.84 -13.69
C ARG A 658 6.29 -7.99 -14.33
N GLY A 659 5.80 -7.77 -15.53
CA GLY A 659 4.64 -8.49 -16.07
C GLY A 659 3.34 -8.10 -15.35
N LEU A 660 2.21 -8.24 -16.04
CA LEU A 660 0.89 -7.90 -15.51
C LEU A 660 0.14 -9.19 -15.11
N SER A 661 -0.48 -9.17 -13.92
CA SER A 661 -1.28 -10.28 -13.38
C SER A 661 -2.53 -9.76 -12.67
N THR A 662 -3.59 -10.57 -12.61
CA THR A 662 -4.79 -10.22 -11.82
C THR A 662 -4.59 -10.42 -10.31
N GLY A 663 -3.43 -10.91 -9.87
CA GLY A 663 -3.16 -11.21 -8.46
C GLY A 663 -4.18 -12.23 -7.91
N HIS A 664 -4.67 -11.99 -6.70
CA HIS A 664 -5.69 -12.84 -6.06
C HIS A 664 -7.13 -12.50 -6.47
N LEU A 665 -7.37 -11.50 -7.36
CA LEU A 665 -8.72 -11.03 -7.70
C LEU A 665 -9.63 -12.11 -8.28
N ASN A 666 -9.07 -13.06 -9.04
CA ASN A 666 -9.79 -14.23 -9.59
C ASN A 666 -9.79 -15.45 -8.62
N GLY A 667 -9.43 -15.25 -7.36
CA GLY A 667 -9.13 -16.32 -6.40
C GLY A 667 -7.65 -16.70 -6.38
N THR A 668 -7.24 -17.42 -5.33
CA THR A 668 -5.86 -17.87 -5.17
C THR A 668 -5.51 -18.97 -6.18
N ASN A 669 -4.48 -18.71 -6.98
CA ASN A 669 -3.76 -19.69 -7.81
C ASN A 669 -2.26 -19.45 -7.57
N HIS A 670 -1.59 -20.38 -6.88
CA HIS A 670 -0.18 -20.22 -6.54
C HIS A 670 0.72 -20.28 -7.78
N GLN A 671 0.33 -21.00 -8.84
CA GLN A 671 1.18 -21.19 -10.02
C GLN A 671 1.43 -19.90 -10.83
N THR A 672 0.48 -18.97 -10.83
CA THR A 672 0.47 -17.77 -11.71
C THR A 672 0.81 -16.44 -11.03
N LEU A 673 0.99 -16.43 -9.70
CA LEU A 673 1.25 -15.20 -8.94
C LEU A 673 2.69 -14.71 -9.08
N VAL A 674 3.63 -15.66 -9.10
CA VAL A 674 5.09 -15.44 -9.13
C VAL A 674 5.66 -16.19 -10.32
N ASP A 675 6.12 -15.46 -11.34
CA ASP A 675 7.06 -16.02 -12.34
C ASP A 675 8.48 -16.01 -11.78
N GLY A 676 8.83 -14.96 -11.03
CA GLY A 676 10.03 -14.86 -10.19
C GLY A 676 11.37 -15.15 -10.87
N LYS A 677 11.46 -14.98 -12.20
CA LYS A 677 12.74 -14.94 -12.94
C LYS A 677 13.50 -13.63 -12.71
N THR A 678 12.77 -12.52 -12.55
CA THR A 678 13.30 -11.17 -12.35
C THR A 678 12.56 -10.43 -11.23
N PRO A 679 13.23 -9.51 -10.49
CA PRO A 679 12.59 -8.58 -9.57
C PRO A 679 12.32 -7.20 -10.19
N LYS A 680 12.79 -6.94 -11.43
CA LYS A 680 12.82 -5.64 -12.09
C LYS A 680 11.71 -5.48 -13.13
N ASN A 681 11.37 -4.23 -13.46
CA ASN A 681 10.64 -3.90 -14.69
C ASN A 681 11.53 -4.12 -15.92
N HIS A 682 11.07 -4.93 -16.86
CA HIS A 682 11.71 -5.12 -18.17
C HIS A 682 11.00 -4.31 -19.27
N GLY A 683 9.78 -3.84 -19.02
CA GLY A 683 8.92 -3.20 -20.01
C GLY A 683 8.24 -4.21 -20.94
N MET A 684 8.01 -3.82 -22.19
CA MET A 684 7.22 -4.62 -23.16
C MET A 684 8.14 -5.54 -23.99
N LEU A 685 7.79 -6.83 -24.13
CA LEU A 685 8.49 -7.74 -25.03
C LEU A 685 8.29 -7.30 -26.49
N ILE A 686 9.37 -7.11 -27.24
CA ILE A 686 9.31 -6.67 -28.65
C ILE A 686 9.88 -7.65 -29.67
N GLY A 687 10.66 -8.65 -29.25
CA GLY A 687 11.22 -9.65 -30.17
C GLY A 687 12.24 -10.60 -29.54
N GLU A 688 12.96 -11.29 -30.42
CA GLU A 688 14.02 -12.26 -30.08
C GLU A 688 15.26 -12.00 -30.95
N VAL A 689 16.46 -12.17 -30.39
CA VAL A 689 17.73 -12.03 -31.13
C VAL A 689 17.93 -13.21 -32.08
N VAL A 690 17.97 -12.93 -33.38
CA VAL A 690 18.26 -13.90 -34.44
C VAL A 690 19.76 -14.06 -34.65
N PHE A 691 20.49 -12.94 -34.65
CA PHE A 691 21.91 -12.89 -34.96
C PHE A 691 22.57 -11.65 -34.35
N VAL A 692 23.86 -11.73 -34.03
CA VAL A 692 24.68 -10.61 -33.55
C VAL A 692 25.90 -10.50 -34.48
N THR A 693 26.15 -9.32 -35.03
CA THR A 693 27.30 -9.09 -35.91
C THR A 693 28.56 -8.83 -35.10
N LYS A 694 29.73 -9.09 -35.70
CA LYS A 694 31.04 -8.69 -35.14
C LYS A 694 31.30 -7.17 -35.17
N THR A 695 30.26 -6.35 -35.42
CA THR A 695 30.34 -4.90 -35.64
C THR A 695 29.31 -4.13 -34.81
N GLY A 696 28.90 -4.67 -33.65
CA GLY A 696 27.99 -3.99 -32.73
C GLY A 696 26.50 -3.98 -33.12
N MET A 697 26.09 -4.70 -34.18
CA MET A 697 24.70 -4.72 -34.65
C MET A 697 23.98 -6.01 -34.26
N VAL A 698 22.68 -5.91 -34.00
CA VAL A 698 21.84 -7.04 -33.57
C VAL A 698 20.66 -7.21 -34.52
N GLU A 699 20.51 -8.37 -35.15
CA GLU A 699 19.33 -8.74 -35.92
C GLU A 699 18.25 -9.25 -34.96
N VAL A 700 17.14 -8.53 -34.86
CA VAL A 700 16.00 -8.89 -34.00
C VAL A 700 14.79 -9.23 -34.85
N GLN A 701 14.13 -10.33 -34.52
CA GLN A 701 12.82 -10.71 -35.08
C GLN A 701 11.72 -10.04 -34.25
N LEU A 702 11.18 -8.93 -34.74
CA LEU A 702 10.22 -8.11 -34.00
C LEU A 702 8.79 -8.64 -34.08
N CYS A 703 8.11 -8.62 -32.94
CA CYS A 703 6.69 -8.92 -32.74
C CYS A 703 5.86 -7.72 -32.26
N ALA A 704 6.48 -6.61 -31.84
CA ALA A 704 5.80 -5.35 -31.49
C ALA A 704 6.55 -4.10 -32.02
N PRO A 705 5.92 -2.90 -32.03
CA PRO A 705 6.49 -1.70 -32.67
C PRO A 705 7.72 -1.09 -31.98
N LEU A 706 8.68 -0.63 -32.79
CA LEU A 706 9.95 -0.05 -32.37
C LEU A 706 10.28 1.21 -33.20
N ARG A 707 10.86 2.22 -32.54
CA ARG A 707 11.26 3.50 -33.15
C ARG A 707 12.73 3.83 -32.81
N THR A 708 13.39 4.60 -33.68
CA THR A 708 14.68 5.20 -33.34
C THR A 708 14.55 6.10 -32.10
N GLY A 709 15.55 6.05 -31.23
CA GLY A 709 15.54 6.67 -29.91
C GLY A 709 14.96 5.81 -28.78
N ASP A 710 14.14 4.79 -29.06
CA ASP A 710 13.58 3.90 -28.04
C ASP A 710 14.68 3.13 -27.28
N GLY A 711 14.45 2.86 -25.99
CA GLY A 711 15.36 2.07 -25.16
C GLY A 711 14.99 0.59 -25.21
N VAL A 712 15.99 -0.29 -25.36
CA VAL A 712 15.81 -1.75 -25.31
C VAL A 712 16.88 -2.42 -24.45
N VAL A 713 16.56 -3.61 -23.93
CA VAL A 713 17.46 -4.47 -23.14
C VAL A 713 17.35 -5.93 -23.60
N PHE A 714 18.45 -6.67 -23.51
CA PHE A 714 18.55 -8.07 -23.88
C PHE A 714 18.62 -8.96 -22.63
N GLU A 715 17.72 -9.94 -22.54
CA GLU A 715 17.60 -10.83 -21.37
C GLU A 715 18.47 -12.09 -21.56
N CYS A 716 19.64 -12.14 -20.91
CA CYS A 716 20.66 -13.19 -21.03
C CYS A 716 20.30 -14.53 -20.33
N GLY A 717 19.01 -14.87 -20.25
CA GLY A 717 18.49 -16.11 -19.65
C GLY A 717 18.87 -16.32 -18.19
N ASN A 718 18.91 -17.59 -17.75
CA ASN A 718 19.23 -17.96 -16.35
C ASN A 718 20.74 -17.91 -16.02
N ARG A 719 21.55 -17.15 -16.77
CA ARG A 719 22.98 -16.93 -16.45
C ARG A 719 23.11 -15.92 -15.31
N ALA A 720 23.35 -16.42 -14.10
CA ALA A 720 23.54 -15.60 -12.92
C ALA A 720 24.65 -14.55 -13.10
N GLU A 721 24.47 -13.40 -12.45
CA GLU A 721 25.41 -12.27 -12.32
C GLU A 721 25.76 -11.45 -13.57
N SER A 722 25.36 -11.86 -14.78
CA SER A 722 25.55 -11.01 -15.97
C SER A 722 24.78 -9.68 -15.87
N GLN A 723 25.45 -8.57 -16.20
CA GLN A 723 24.79 -7.28 -16.41
C GLN A 723 23.92 -7.40 -17.67
N GLU A 724 22.64 -7.03 -17.58
CA GLU A 724 21.74 -6.99 -18.72
C GLU A 724 22.20 -5.89 -19.69
N GLU A 725 22.62 -6.26 -20.89
CA GLU A 725 23.07 -5.29 -21.90
C GLU A 725 21.87 -4.60 -22.56
N GLY A 726 21.98 -3.30 -22.83
CA GLY A 726 20.89 -2.52 -23.41
C GLY A 726 21.27 -1.08 -23.68
N GLY A 727 20.53 -0.44 -24.59
CA GLY A 727 20.82 0.92 -25.06
C GLY A 727 19.67 1.53 -25.83
N ARG A 728 19.85 2.77 -26.31
CA ARG A 728 18.89 3.41 -27.23
C ARG A 728 19.20 3.02 -28.67
N VAL A 729 18.16 2.60 -29.39
CA VAL A 729 18.23 2.18 -30.80
C VAL A 729 18.53 3.41 -31.66
N TYR A 730 19.67 3.40 -32.35
CA TYR A 730 20.13 4.53 -33.17
C TYR A 730 19.65 4.42 -34.62
N THR A 731 19.72 3.22 -35.22
CA THR A 731 19.09 2.93 -36.52
C THR A 731 18.35 1.59 -36.50
N ILE A 732 17.31 1.51 -37.33
CA ILE A 732 16.56 0.28 -37.63
C ILE A 732 16.67 0.06 -39.14
N GLU A 733 17.24 -1.07 -39.57
CA GLU A 733 17.62 -1.29 -40.97
C GLU A 733 17.19 -2.66 -41.48
N ARG A 734 16.74 -2.75 -42.74
CA ARG A 734 16.36 -4.02 -43.39
C ARG A 734 16.65 -3.94 -44.88
N GLY A 735 17.43 -4.90 -45.40
CA GLY A 735 17.81 -4.93 -46.83
C GLY A 735 18.61 -3.70 -47.30
N GLY A 736 19.27 -2.98 -46.39
CA GLY A 736 19.97 -1.72 -46.68
C GLY A 736 19.10 -0.46 -46.65
N GLN A 737 17.78 -0.59 -46.49
CA GLN A 737 16.89 0.54 -46.21
C GLN A 737 16.85 0.83 -44.71
N LYS A 738 16.87 2.12 -44.33
CA LYS A 738 16.71 2.58 -42.95
C LYS A 738 15.27 3.02 -42.67
N PHE A 739 14.84 2.89 -41.42
CA PHE A 739 13.49 3.19 -40.95
C PHE A 739 13.56 3.97 -39.64
N ASP A 740 12.78 5.05 -39.51
CA ASP A 740 12.63 5.77 -38.24
C ASP A 740 11.70 5.03 -37.28
N SER A 741 10.65 4.39 -37.80
CA SER A 741 9.71 3.56 -37.05
C SER A 741 9.33 2.31 -37.84
N VAL A 742 9.16 1.20 -37.12
CA VAL A 742 8.71 -0.08 -37.67
C VAL A 742 7.59 -0.66 -36.81
N ALA A 743 6.55 -1.16 -37.45
CA ALA A 743 5.49 -1.94 -36.82
C ALA A 743 5.41 -3.29 -37.55
N PRO A 744 5.71 -4.43 -36.89
CA PRO A 744 5.43 -5.74 -37.46
C PRO A 744 3.91 -5.93 -37.61
N THR A 745 3.50 -6.75 -38.57
CA THR A 745 2.09 -7.08 -38.81
C THR A 745 1.84 -8.56 -38.55
N GLU A 746 0.62 -8.91 -38.17
CA GLU A 746 0.24 -10.26 -37.70
C GLU A 746 0.58 -11.40 -38.66
N LYS A 747 0.84 -11.11 -39.95
CA LYS A 747 1.09 -12.11 -40.98
C LYS A 747 2.55 -12.58 -41.08
N ALA A 748 3.51 -11.86 -40.49
CA ALA A 748 4.88 -12.35 -40.29
C ALA A 748 5.67 -11.45 -39.30
N PRO A 749 6.36 -12.02 -38.29
CA PRO A 749 7.33 -11.25 -37.52
C PRO A 749 8.50 -10.85 -38.41
N LEU A 750 8.89 -9.57 -38.35
CA LEU A 750 9.84 -9.00 -39.29
C LEU A 750 11.22 -8.87 -38.66
N ARG A 751 12.26 -9.30 -39.40
CA ARG A 751 13.66 -9.14 -38.99
C ARG A 751 14.20 -7.78 -39.39
N PHE A 752 14.80 -7.10 -38.43
CA PHE A 752 15.48 -5.82 -38.60
C PHE A 752 16.85 -5.87 -37.91
N MET A 753 17.85 -5.25 -38.54
CA MET A 753 19.14 -4.98 -37.95
C MET A 753 19.06 -3.69 -37.12
N LEU A 754 19.43 -3.78 -35.84
CA LEU A 754 19.47 -2.64 -34.93
C LEU A 754 20.93 -2.21 -34.73
N SER A 755 21.16 -0.89 -34.72
CA SER A 755 22.43 -0.29 -34.27
C SER A 755 22.23 0.58 -33.04
N PHE A 756 23.32 0.82 -32.31
CA PHE A 756 23.35 1.51 -31.03
C PHE A 756 24.49 2.53 -31.00
N GLY A 757 24.35 3.61 -30.24
CA GLY A 757 25.36 4.66 -30.15
C GLY A 757 26.52 4.30 -29.21
N ASN A 758 27.71 4.85 -29.49
CA ASN A 758 28.87 4.93 -28.58
C ASN A 758 29.25 3.61 -27.86
N ASP A 759 29.33 2.50 -28.60
CA ASP A 759 29.72 1.16 -28.08
C ASP A 759 28.92 0.72 -26.84
N ALA A 760 27.68 1.17 -26.69
CA ALA A 760 26.82 0.96 -25.51
C ALA A 760 26.28 -0.48 -25.34
N LEU A 761 26.93 -1.46 -25.95
CA LEU A 761 26.55 -2.88 -25.93
C LEU A 761 27.79 -3.76 -26.08
N VAL A 762 28.09 -4.55 -25.05
CA VAL A 762 29.11 -5.60 -25.09
C VAL A 762 28.51 -6.80 -25.83
N THR A 763 28.66 -6.83 -27.15
CA THR A 763 28.00 -7.83 -28.02
C THR A 763 28.32 -9.29 -27.68
N GLU A 764 29.45 -9.56 -27.02
CA GLU A 764 29.85 -10.89 -26.51
C GLU A 764 28.90 -11.44 -25.44
N ARG A 765 28.07 -10.58 -24.82
CA ARG A 765 27.07 -10.97 -23.81
C ARG A 765 25.69 -11.23 -24.40
N VAL A 766 25.38 -10.70 -25.58
CA VAL A 766 24.10 -10.88 -26.28
C VAL A 766 24.16 -12.15 -27.14
N ASN A 767 23.22 -13.06 -26.92
CA ASN A 767 23.18 -14.37 -27.54
C ASN A 767 21.99 -14.46 -28.51
N ARG A 768 22.10 -15.34 -29.51
CA ARG A 768 20.93 -15.77 -30.29
C ARG A 768 19.94 -16.49 -29.37
N GLY A 769 18.68 -16.09 -29.42
CA GLY A 769 17.61 -16.57 -28.53
C GLY A 769 17.36 -15.67 -27.30
N ASP A 770 18.20 -14.67 -27.03
CA ASP A 770 17.93 -13.70 -25.96
C ASP A 770 16.66 -12.89 -26.29
N ARG A 771 15.79 -12.70 -25.29
CA ARG A 771 14.54 -11.94 -25.45
C ARG A 771 14.82 -10.44 -25.42
N VAL A 772 14.21 -9.70 -26.34
CA VAL A 772 14.40 -8.26 -26.50
C VAL A 772 13.21 -7.52 -25.92
N TRP A 773 13.47 -6.71 -24.90
CA TRP A 773 12.45 -5.95 -24.17
C TRP A 773 12.64 -4.45 -24.37
N LYS A 774 11.54 -3.71 -24.52
CA LYS A 774 11.51 -2.26 -24.68
C LYS A 774 11.35 -1.58 -23.33
N THR A 775 12.34 -0.78 -22.95
CA THR A 775 12.48 -0.14 -21.62
C THR A 775 12.14 1.35 -21.62
N SER A 776 12.15 2.00 -22.79
CA SER A 776 11.74 3.39 -23.00
C SER A 776 11.05 3.52 -24.36
N ASP A 777 9.99 4.31 -24.43
CA ASP A 777 9.16 4.48 -25.63
C ASP A 777 8.96 5.99 -25.85
N VAL A 778 9.75 6.57 -26.76
CA VAL A 778 9.90 8.03 -26.87
C VAL A 778 8.61 8.69 -27.34
N GLU A 779 7.86 8.01 -28.20
CA GLU A 779 6.55 8.45 -28.70
C GLU A 779 5.50 8.47 -27.59
N LEU A 780 5.42 7.40 -26.79
CA LEU A 780 4.53 7.33 -25.64
C LEU A 780 4.92 8.35 -24.55
N GLU A 781 6.21 8.52 -24.29
CA GLU A 781 6.72 9.51 -23.33
C GLU A 781 6.32 10.95 -23.74
N GLN A 782 6.39 11.29 -25.03
CA GLN A 782 5.96 12.59 -25.56
C GLN A 782 4.44 12.76 -25.53
N MET A 783 3.68 11.72 -25.89
CA MET A 783 2.21 11.70 -25.80
C MET A 783 1.75 11.98 -24.36
N LEU A 784 2.32 11.26 -23.38
CA LEU A 784 1.97 11.39 -21.97
C LEU A 784 2.35 12.77 -21.41
N ASP A 785 3.53 13.28 -21.73
CA ASP A 785 3.94 14.64 -21.32
C ASP A 785 2.97 15.72 -21.81
N ALA A 786 2.43 15.57 -23.03
CA ALA A 786 1.44 16.50 -23.57
C ALA A 786 0.12 16.52 -22.78
N THR A 787 -0.27 15.40 -22.14
CA THR A 787 -1.53 15.29 -21.35
C THR A 787 -1.53 16.12 -20.07
N TYR A 788 -0.41 16.71 -19.65
CA TYR A 788 -0.37 17.51 -18.42
C TYR A 788 0.57 18.72 -18.48
N LYS A 789 1.55 18.79 -19.40
CA LYS A 789 2.45 19.95 -19.52
C LYS A 789 1.83 21.11 -20.31
N ASN A 790 1.08 20.82 -21.36
CA ASN A 790 0.82 21.79 -22.45
C ASN A 790 -0.41 22.71 -22.28
N ALA A 791 -1.25 22.51 -21.26
CA ALA A 791 -2.44 23.34 -21.02
C ALA A 791 -2.83 23.37 -19.53
N GLU A 792 -3.72 24.29 -19.14
CA GLU A 792 -4.16 24.50 -17.75
C GLU A 792 -5.39 23.66 -17.36
N PHE A 793 -6.34 23.47 -18.29
CA PHE A 793 -7.60 22.76 -18.06
C PHE A 793 -7.95 21.82 -19.22
N LEU A 794 -7.29 20.65 -19.27
CA LEU A 794 -7.61 19.56 -20.21
C LEU A 794 -8.79 18.75 -19.67
N TYR A 795 -8.73 18.33 -18.41
CA TYR A 795 -9.87 17.67 -17.76
C TYR A 795 -10.82 18.72 -17.16
N ARG A 796 -12.12 18.63 -17.49
CA ARG A 796 -13.13 19.62 -17.07
C ARG A 796 -14.36 18.94 -16.47
N ARG A 797 -14.73 19.36 -15.26
CA ARG A 797 -15.88 18.82 -14.53
C ARG A 797 -17.19 19.32 -15.16
N PRO A 798 -18.21 18.47 -15.31
CA PRO A 798 -19.51 18.89 -15.80
C PRO A 798 -20.25 19.72 -14.75
N VAL A 799 -20.94 20.77 -15.20
CA VAL A 799 -21.93 21.53 -14.43
C VAL A 799 -23.26 21.58 -15.18
N VAL A 800 -24.35 21.63 -14.43
CA VAL A 800 -25.69 21.97 -14.93
C VAL A 800 -25.95 23.44 -14.58
N ALA A 801 -26.63 24.17 -15.46
CA ALA A 801 -27.08 25.53 -15.19
C ALA A 801 -28.59 25.63 -15.43
N GLU A 802 -29.30 26.29 -14.52
CA GLU A 802 -30.72 26.56 -14.60
C GLU A 802 -30.91 28.08 -14.58
N VAL A 803 -31.66 28.61 -15.55
CA VAL A 803 -31.86 30.04 -15.76
C VAL A 803 -33.34 30.36 -15.63
N GLU A 804 -33.69 31.27 -14.73
CA GLU A 804 -35.06 31.72 -14.48
C GLU A 804 -35.16 33.24 -14.68
N GLY A 805 -36.24 33.74 -15.30
CA GLY A 805 -36.43 35.19 -15.44
C GLY A 805 -37.73 35.57 -16.15
N LYS A 806 -38.24 36.75 -15.81
CA LYS A 806 -39.45 37.33 -16.41
C LYS A 806 -39.23 38.80 -16.75
N VAL A 807 -40.05 39.35 -17.64
CA VAL A 807 -39.96 40.79 -17.95
C VAL A 807 -40.36 41.61 -16.74
N GLY A 808 -39.48 42.51 -16.29
CA GLY A 808 -39.63 43.29 -15.07
C GLY A 808 -39.15 42.62 -13.79
N ASP A 809 -38.74 41.34 -13.84
CA ASP A 809 -38.03 40.66 -12.75
C ASP A 809 -36.52 40.55 -13.08
N LYS A 810 -35.70 40.26 -12.08
CA LYS A 810 -34.26 39.98 -12.27
C LYS A 810 -34.03 38.62 -12.89
N LEU A 811 -33.03 38.52 -13.77
CA LEU A 811 -32.54 37.22 -14.23
C LEU A 811 -31.81 36.51 -13.10
N LYS A 812 -32.20 35.27 -12.81
CA LYS A 812 -31.62 34.40 -11.81
C LYS A 812 -30.94 33.21 -12.51
N MET A 813 -29.79 32.80 -12.01
CA MET A 813 -29.13 31.59 -12.49
C MET A 813 -28.62 30.74 -11.31
N THR A 814 -29.05 29.49 -11.29
CA THR A 814 -28.51 28.44 -10.42
C THR A 814 -27.49 27.62 -11.21
N MET A 815 -26.37 27.24 -10.58
CA MET A 815 -25.39 26.32 -11.15
C MET A 815 -25.03 25.24 -10.16
N THR A 816 -25.11 23.98 -10.61
CA THR A 816 -24.97 22.80 -9.75
C THR A 816 -23.94 21.84 -10.34
N ASP A 817 -22.98 21.42 -9.52
CA ASP A 817 -21.88 20.54 -9.94
C ASP A 817 -22.13 19.04 -9.72
N SER A 818 -21.19 18.21 -10.18
CA SER A 818 -21.26 16.75 -10.03
C SER A 818 -21.16 16.21 -8.60
N PHE A 819 -20.97 17.07 -7.60
CA PHE A 819 -20.85 16.72 -6.18
C PHE A 819 -22.02 17.27 -5.34
N GLY A 820 -22.99 17.96 -5.96
CA GLY A 820 -24.11 18.59 -5.25
C GLY A 820 -23.80 19.99 -4.71
N ASN A 821 -22.68 20.61 -5.11
CA ASN A 821 -22.46 22.02 -4.82
C ASN A 821 -23.36 22.84 -5.75
N GLU A 822 -24.43 23.39 -5.17
CA GLU A 822 -25.34 24.32 -5.81
C GLU A 822 -25.06 25.75 -5.37
N VAL A 823 -25.07 26.69 -6.31
CA VAL A 823 -25.03 28.13 -6.04
C VAL A 823 -26.04 28.86 -6.91
N THR A 824 -26.67 29.89 -6.37
CA THR A 824 -27.62 30.75 -7.08
C THR A 824 -27.11 32.18 -7.05
N VAL A 825 -27.19 32.87 -8.18
CA VAL A 825 -26.89 34.30 -8.32
C VAL A 825 -27.99 35.01 -9.08
N GLU A 826 -28.13 36.31 -8.85
CA GLU A 826 -29.10 37.18 -9.50
C GLU A 826 -28.39 38.31 -10.24
N ASP A 827 -29.05 38.83 -11.27
CA ASP A 827 -28.58 39.98 -12.05
C ASP A 827 -28.73 41.29 -11.27
N THR A 828 -27.92 42.29 -11.59
CA THR A 828 -27.94 43.59 -10.89
C THR A 828 -29.18 44.42 -11.23
N GLU A 829 -29.75 44.19 -12.41
CA GLU A 829 -30.84 44.92 -13.03
C GLU A 829 -31.96 43.96 -13.46
N ASP A 830 -33.16 44.49 -13.66
CA ASP A 830 -34.33 43.74 -14.11
C ASP A 830 -34.23 43.43 -15.62
N ALA A 831 -34.99 42.46 -16.11
CA ALA A 831 -34.98 42.06 -17.52
C ALA A 831 -35.99 42.85 -18.35
N GLU A 832 -35.58 43.28 -19.55
CA GLU A 832 -36.34 44.20 -20.40
C GLU A 832 -37.28 43.46 -21.36
N TRP A 833 -38.25 44.18 -21.96
CA TRP A 833 -39.06 43.66 -23.06
C TRP A 833 -38.29 43.76 -24.39
N ALA A 834 -38.22 42.67 -25.14
CA ALA A 834 -37.52 42.57 -26.41
C ALA A 834 -38.34 43.21 -27.55
N ASN A 835 -37.74 44.20 -28.25
CA ASN A 835 -38.39 44.85 -29.40
C ASN A 835 -38.14 44.09 -30.73
N ASP A 836 -36.93 43.55 -30.93
CA ASP A 836 -36.53 42.83 -32.16
C ASP A 836 -35.95 41.43 -31.92
N ARG A 837 -35.38 41.16 -30.75
CA ARG A 837 -34.56 39.97 -30.47
C ARG A 837 -34.72 39.48 -29.02
N PRO A 838 -35.69 38.59 -28.74
CA PRO A 838 -35.81 37.96 -27.43
C PRO A 838 -34.63 37.02 -27.13
N LEU A 839 -34.42 36.76 -25.85
CA LEU A 839 -33.42 35.85 -25.34
C LEU A 839 -33.85 34.40 -25.59
N THR A 840 -33.12 33.67 -26.44
CA THR A 840 -33.41 32.25 -26.71
C THR A 840 -32.58 31.30 -25.83
N GLN A 841 -33.07 30.07 -25.64
CA GLN A 841 -32.29 29.01 -24.99
C GLN A 841 -30.95 28.78 -25.70
N GLU A 842 -30.91 28.80 -27.04
CA GLU A 842 -29.66 28.71 -27.81
C GLU A 842 -28.69 29.85 -27.47
N THR A 843 -29.19 31.08 -27.27
CA THR A 843 -28.38 32.23 -26.86
C THR A 843 -27.83 32.03 -25.44
N LEU A 844 -28.64 31.52 -24.51
CA LEU A 844 -28.20 31.17 -23.16
C LEU A 844 -27.12 30.07 -23.19
N GLU A 845 -27.33 28.97 -23.91
CA GLU A 845 -26.34 27.89 -24.06
C GLU A 845 -25.03 28.39 -24.67
N VAL A 846 -25.09 29.23 -25.71
CA VAL A 846 -23.91 29.80 -26.38
C VAL A 846 -23.16 30.82 -25.51
N GLN A 847 -23.81 31.53 -24.58
CA GLN A 847 -23.12 32.44 -23.66
C GLN A 847 -22.64 31.75 -22.38
N ILE A 848 -23.49 30.94 -21.74
CA ILE A 848 -23.20 30.22 -20.49
C ILE A 848 -22.18 29.10 -20.74
N GLY A 849 -22.18 28.49 -21.92
CA GLY A 849 -21.18 27.52 -22.36
C GLY A 849 -19.75 28.07 -22.50
N ARG A 850 -19.51 29.39 -22.41
CA ARG A 850 -18.18 30.05 -22.58
C ARG A 850 -17.27 29.89 -21.35
N MET A 851 -17.12 28.66 -20.88
CA MET A 851 -16.34 28.25 -19.70
C MET A 851 -14.82 28.19 -19.94
N GLY A 852 -14.30 28.97 -20.90
CA GLY A 852 -12.96 28.83 -21.51
C GLY A 852 -11.82 28.67 -20.50
N ASN A 853 -11.66 29.62 -19.59
CA ASN A 853 -10.57 29.67 -18.60
C ASN A 853 -11.02 29.18 -17.22
N THR A 854 -11.83 28.12 -17.16
CA THR A 854 -12.40 27.58 -15.91
C THR A 854 -12.21 26.06 -15.86
N PRO A 855 -12.24 25.43 -14.68
CA PRO A 855 -12.20 23.97 -14.55
C PRO A 855 -13.50 23.26 -14.99
N PHE A 856 -14.50 24.02 -15.48
CA PHE A 856 -15.83 23.56 -15.79
C PHE A 856 -16.08 23.35 -17.29
N ARG A 857 -17.09 22.55 -17.60
CA ARG A 857 -17.80 22.51 -18.89
C ARG A 857 -19.30 22.41 -18.64
N LEU A 858 -20.10 23.18 -19.37
CA LEU A 858 -21.55 23.07 -19.34
C LEU A 858 -21.96 21.69 -19.88
N ARG A 859 -22.76 20.94 -19.11
CA ARG A 859 -23.30 19.62 -19.48
C ARG A 859 -24.72 19.71 -20.03
N ARG A 860 -25.54 20.54 -19.39
CA ARG A 860 -26.94 20.82 -19.73
C ARG A 860 -27.25 22.24 -19.26
N LEU A 861 -28.09 22.93 -19.99
CA LEU A 861 -28.78 24.13 -19.54
C LEU A 861 -30.28 23.86 -19.52
N GLU A 862 -30.99 24.46 -18.56
CA GLU A 862 -32.45 24.48 -18.51
C GLU A 862 -32.88 25.95 -18.38
N ALA A 863 -33.85 26.39 -19.18
CA ALA A 863 -34.27 27.79 -19.26
C ALA A 863 -35.78 27.90 -19.03
N ASN A 864 -36.15 28.69 -18.03
CA ASN A 864 -37.52 29.01 -17.63
C ASN A 864 -37.69 30.53 -17.73
N ILE A 865 -37.87 31.03 -18.96
CA ILE A 865 -37.81 32.46 -19.28
C ILE A 865 -39.03 32.91 -20.11
N ASP A 866 -39.48 34.15 -19.90
CA ASP A 866 -40.56 34.75 -20.70
C ASP A 866 -40.16 34.90 -22.19
N GLU A 867 -41.09 34.59 -23.09
CA GLU A 867 -40.87 34.55 -24.56
C GLU A 867 -40.36 35.87 -25.16
N ASN A 868 -40.65 37.00 -24.52
CA ASN A 868 -40.29 38.35 -24.98
C ASN A 868 -39.23 39.01 -24.08
N MET A 869 -38.49 38.25 -23.28
CA MET A 869 -37.47 38.80 -22.38
C MET A 869 -36.17 39.15 -23.12
N MET A 870 -35.55 40.27 -22.77
CA MET A 870 -34.22 40.68 -23.22
C MET A 870 -33.28 40.91 -22.03
N VAL A 871 -32.07 40.34 -22.11
CA VAL A 871 -30.95 40.62 -21.19
C VAL A 871 -29.68 40.85 -22.02
N PRO A 872 -28.96 41.97 -21.84
CA PRO A 872 -27.72 42.24 -22.56
C PRO A 872 -26.66 41.14 -22.40
N LEU A 873 -25.92 40.84 -23.48
CA LEU A 873 -24.88 39.79 -23.48
C LEU A 873 -23.74 40.04 -22.47
N SER A 874 -23.55 41.30 -22.05
CA SER A 874 -22.65 41.70 -20.96
C SER A 874 -23.14 41.19 -19.61
N ARG A 875 -24.42 41.42 -19.28
CA ARG A 875 -25.09 40.92 -18.07
C ARG A 875 -25.09 39.38 -18.01
N LEU A 876 -25.40 38.71 -19.13
CA LEU A 876 -25.26 37.25 -19.25
C LEU A 876 -23.83 36.73 -19.01
N ASN A 877 -22.80 37.50 -19.37
CA ASN A 877 -21.42 37.13 -19.07
C ASN A 877 -21.00 37.47 -17.63
N ASN A 878 -21.64 38.46 -16.99
CA ASN A 878 -21.41 38.78 -15.58
C ASN A 878 -22.06 37.74 -14.66
N ILE A 879 -23.35 37.44 -14.83
CA ILE A 879 -24.05 36.42 -14.01
C ILE A 879 -23.35 35.04 -14.13
N ARG A 880 -22.87 34.69 -15.33
CA ARG A 880 -22.04 33.50 -15.56
C ARG A 880 -20.73 33.52 -14.77
N ARG A 881 -20.03 34.66 -14.72
CA ARG A 881 -18.78 34.80 -13.94
C ARG A 881 -19.05 34.72 -12.44
N SER A 882 -20.06 35.42 -11.94
CA SER A 882 -20.44 35.41 -10.52
C SER A 882 -20.80 34.00 -10.05
N ALA A 883 -21.57 33.25 -10.84
CA ALA A 883 -21.93 31.87 -10.52
C ALA A 883 -20.71 30.92 -10.56
N VAL A 884 -19.80 31.09 -11.53
CA VAL A 884 -18.55 30.32 -11.58
C VAL A 884 -17.70 30.60 -10.33
N GLU A 885 -17.55 31.86 -9.93
CA GLU A 885 -16.72 32.21 -8.77
C GLU A 885 -17.34 31.75 -7.45
N ALA A 886 -18.65 31.93 -7.25
CA ALA A 886 -19.36 31.41 -6.09
C ALA A 886 -19.27 29.88 -5.99
N LEU A 887 -19.31 29.17 -7.12
CA LEU A 887 -19.14 27.72 -7.16
C LEU A 887 -17.70 27.28 -6.87
N LEU A 888 -16.70 28.09 -7.22
CA LEU A 888 -15.31 27.87 -6.83
C LEU A 888 -15.11 28.17 -5.34
N GLU A 889 -15.68 29.25 -4.81
CA GLU A 889 -15.63 29.62 -3.40
C GLU A 889 -16.22 28.54 -2.50
N LYS A 890 -17.45 28.09 -2.79
CA LYS A 890 -18.11 26.97 -2.11
C LYS A 890 -17.32 25.65 -2.19
N ARG A 891 -16.48 25.47 -3.21
CA ARG A 891 -15.51 24.37 -3.30
C ARG A 891 -14.29 24.59 -2.42
N ARG A 892 -13.70 25.79 -2.41
CA ARG A 892 -12.51 26.14 -1.60
C ARG A 892 -12.74 26.00 -0.09
N GLU A 893 -13.96 26.22 0.38
CA GLU A 893 -14.34 26.11 1.80
C GLU A 893 -14.57 24.66 2.27
N LYS A 894 -14.61 23.68 1.35
CA LYS A 894 -15.01 22.30 1.63
C LYS A 894 -14.15 21.66 2.74
N GLY A 895 -14.80 21.29 3.84
CA GLY A 895 -14.16 20.59 4.96
C GLY A 895 -13.24 21.46 5.83
N THR A 896 -13.19 22.78 5.59
CA THR A 896 -12.51 23.72 6.48
C THR A 896 -13.35 23.98 7.75
N ASN A 897 -12.74 24.56 8.78
CA ASN A 897 -13.42 24.99 10.03
C ASN A 897 -14.18 23.88 10.80
N ARG A 898 -13.78 22.61 10.64
CA ARG A 898 -14.28 21.49 11.47
C ARG A 898 -13.96 21.72 12.96
N PRO A 899 -14.82 21.29 13.90
CA PRO A 899 -14.52 21.30 15.32
C PRO A 899 -13.38 20.32 15.65
N VAL A 900 -12.51 20.74 16.57
CA VAL A 900 -11.36 19.99 17.08
C VAL A 900 -11.21 20.18 18.59
N ASP A 901 -10.61 19.21 19.28
CA ASP A 901 -10.20 19.33 20.68
C ASP A 901 -8.70 19.10 20.81
N GLU A 902 -7.94 20.19 20.86
CA GLU A 902 -6.47 20.16 21.00
C GLU A 902 -6.00 19.54 22.33
N MET A 903 -6.87 19.45 23.34
CA MET A 903 -6.55 18.83 24.63
C MET A 903 -6.84 17.32 24.68
N ALA A 904 -7.47 16.74 23.65
CA ALA A 904 -7.91 15.34 23.66
C ALA A 904 -6.82 14.32 24.03
N LEU A 905 -5.59 14.48 23.51
CA LEU A 905 -4.47 13.58 23.84
C LEU A 905 -4.09 13.65 25.33
N ALA A 906 -4.09 14.84 25.92
CA ALA A 906 -3.78 15.04 27.33
C ALA A 906 -4.91 14.51 28.24
N GLN A 907 -6.17 14.75 27.87
CA GLN A 907 -7.33 14.21 28.57
C GLN A 907 -7.30 12.68 28.59
N MET A 908 -7.15 12.04 27.42
CA MET A 908 -7.12 10.57 27.29
C MET A 908 -5.96 9.95 28.09
N ARG A 909 -4.78 10.59 28.11
CA ARG A 909 -3.63 10.13 28.93
C ARG A 909 -3.86 10.26 30.43
N GLU A 910 -4.67 11.22 30.88
CA GLU A 910 -5.02 11.38 32.29
C GLU A 910 -6.17 10.46 32.71
N GLU A 911 -7.15 10.21 31.83
CA GLU A 911 -8.17 9.15 31.99
C GLU A 911 -7.50 7.79 32.23
N ILE A 912 -6.55 7.40 31.36
CA ILE A 912 -5.81 6.14 31.45
C ILE A 912 -5.10 5.98 32.80
N LYS A 913 -4.47 7.04 33.31
CA LYS A 913 -3.79 7.03 34.61
C LYS A 913 -4.76 6.95 35.79
N THR A 914 -5.90 7.63 35.68
CA THR A 914 -6.92 7.70 36.74
C THR A 914 -7.66 6.37 36.87
N GLU A 915 -8.17 5.83 35.76
CA GLU A 915 -8.82 4.51 35.72
C GLU A 915 -7.92 3.41 36.31
N PHE A 916 -6.63 3.42 35.95
CA PHE A 916 -5.68 2.44 36.47
C PHE A 916 -5.34 2.62 37.97
N ALA A 917 -5.18 3.87 38.42
CA ALA A 917 -4.89 4.16 39.84
C ALA A 917 -6.02 3.67 40.78
N GLU A 918 -7.25 3.61 40.27
CA GLU A 918 -8.40 3.02 40.95
C GLU A 918 -8.47 1.48 40.79
N GLU A 919 -8.16 0.92 39.61
CA GLU A 919 -8.29 -0.53 39.34
C GLU A 919 -7.27 -1.41 40.12
N PHE A 920 -6.01 -0.97 40.27
CA PHE A 920 -4.93 -1.82 40.80
C PHE A 920 -4.23 -1.34 42.08
N GLY A 921 -4.41 -0.07 42.50
CA GLY A 921 -3.71 0.48 43.66
C GLY A 921 -2.18 0.51 43.51
N LYS A 922 -1.45 0.34 44.63
CA LYS A 922 0.03 0.45 44.69
C LYS A 922 0.73 -0.82 45.18
N GLU A 923 0.12 -1.99 45.01
CA GLU A 923 0.80 -3.25 45.37
C GLU A 923 1.87 -3.61 44.33
N VAL A 924 3.13 -3.36 44.70
CA VAL A 924 4.30 -3.71 43.89
C VAL A 924 4.53 -5.21 44.01
N VAL A 925 4.01 -5.96 43.03
CA VAL A 925 4.29 -7.39 42.86
C VAL A 925 5.82 -7.62 42.87
N PRO A 926 6.36 -8.52 43.72
CA PRO A 926 7.80 -8.82 43.80
C PRO A 926 8.41 -9.23 42.45
N ALA A 927 9.68 -8.90 42.23
CA ALA A 927 10.43 -9.35 41.05
C ALA A 927 10.50 -10.90 40.97
N SER A 928 10.58 -11.56 42.13
CA SER A 928 10.55 -13.03 42.28
C SER A 928 9.25 -13.71 41.83
N GLU A 929 8.18 -12.95 41.56
CA GLU A 929 6.94 -13.46 40.98
C GLU A 929 6.89 -13.32 39.45
N THR A 930 8.00 -12.92 38.80
CA THR A 930 8.07 -12.84 37.34
C THR A 930 7.86 -14.21 36.70
N LYS A 931 6.80 -14.33 35.90
CA LYS A 931 6.38 -15.58 35.27
C LYS A 931 6.77 -15.65 33.80
N ILE A 932 6.99 -16.88 33.32
CA ILE A 932 7.24 -17.13 31.90
C ILE A 932 6.04 -17.85 31.26
N SER A 933 5.63 -17.35 30.11
CA SER A 933 4.72 -17.99 29.17
C SER A 933 5.52 -18.45 27.94
N VAL A 934 5.13 -19.55 27.31
CA VAL A 934 5.88 -20.12 26.17
C VAL A 934 4.92 -20.46 25.04
N LEU A 935 5.25 -20.07 23.80
CA LEU A 935 4.53 -20.47 22.60
C LEU A 935 5.27 -21.63 21.91
N CYS A 936 4.63 -22.79 21.91
CA CYS A 936 5.10 -24.02 21.28
C CYS A 936 4.35 -24.29 19.96
N ARG A 937 5.07 -24.88 18.99
CA ARG A 937 4.56 -25.23 17.66
C ARG A 937 4.65 -26.73 17.33
N THR A 938 5.29 -27.52 18.19
CA THR A 938 5.34 -28.98 18.10
C THR A 938 5.01 -29.66 19.43
N ILE A 939 4.68 -30.95 19.39
CA ILE A 939 4.36 -31.75 20.59
C ILE A 939 5.60 -31.93 21.48
N GLU A 940 6.77 -32.14 20.89
CA GLU A 940 8.05 -32.31 21.57
C GLU A 940 8.49 -31.05 22.33
N GLN A 941 8.05 -29.87 21.88
CA GLN A 941 8.22 -28.61 22.60
C GLN A 941 7.25 -28.51 23.79
N ILE A 942 5.98 -28.90 23.62
CA ILE A 942 4.99 -28.93 24.71
C ILE A 942 5.42 -29.91 25.81
N GLU A 943 5.88 -31.10 25.45
CA GLU A 943 6.44 -32.09 26.39
C GLU A 943 7.73 -31.62 27.07
N ALA A 944 8.54 -30.81 26.39
CA ALA A 944 9.72 -30.20 27.00
C ALA A 944 9.36 -29.13 28.04
N VAL A 945 8.34 -28.31 27.76
CA VAL A 945 7.93 -27.16 28.57
C VAL A 945 7.04 -27.54 29.75
N LYS A 946 6.09 -28.47 29.59
CA LYS A 946 5.16 -28.85 30.68
C LYS A 946 5.86 -29.50 31.89
N LEU A 947 7.11 -29.94 31.71
CA LEU A 947 7.97 -30.50 32.77
C LEU A 947 8.84 -29.43 33.46
N LEU A 948 8.73 -28.16 33.08
CA LEU A 948 9.43 -27.05 33.70
C LEU A 948 8.53 -26.35 34.73
N GLU A 949 9.08 -26.03 35.89
CA GLU A 949 8.38 -25.26 36.92
C GLU A 949 8.16 -23.80 36.47
N ASN A 950 7.23 -23.12 37.13
CA ASN A 950 6.93 -21.69 36.99
C ASN A 950 6.56 -21.21 35.56
N ILE A 951 6.08 -22.12 34.71
CA ILE A 951 5.40 -21.77 33.46
C ILE A 951 3.95 -21.38 33.78
N ASP A 952 3.52 -20.18 33.37
CA ASP A 952 2.16 -19.68 33.63
C ASP A 952 1.17 -20.05 32.54
N THR A 953 1.59 -19.92 31.28
CA THR A 953 0.75 -20.16 30.10
C THR A 953 1.57 -20.86 29.02
N ILE A 954 1.10 -22.02 28.54
CA ILE A 954 1.59 -22.66 27.32
C ILE A 954 0.67 -22.24 26.18
N TYR A 955 1.16 -21.33 25.35
CA TYR A 955 0.52 -20.96 24.10
C TYR A 955 0.82 -22.00 23.02
N VAL A 956 -0.16 -22.27 22.15
CA VAL A 956 -0.09 -23.37 21.20
C VAL A 956 -0.48 -22.91 19.79
N GLU A 957 0.39 -23.15 18.81
CA GLU A 957 0.17 -22.90 17.37
C GLU A 957 0.63 -24.15 16.57
N LEU A 958 -0.25 -25.15 16.46
CA LEU A 958 0.00 -26.39 15.71
C LEU A 958 -0.46 -26.27 14.26
N GLU A 959 0.15 -27.01 13.34
CA GLU A 959 -0.28 -27.09 11.92
C GLU A 959 -1.50 -28.01 11.71
N ASP A 960 -1.86 -28.85 12.69
CA ASP A 960 -3.08 -29.68 12.66
C ASP A 960 -4.04 -29.33 13.81
N PRO A 961 -5.17 -28.62 13.53
CA PRO A 961 -6.12 -28.23 14.57
C PRO A 961 -6.88 -29.40 15.23
N ARG A 962 -6.72 -30.65 14.76
CA ARG A 962 -7.26 -31.83 15.45
C ARG A 962 -6.50 -32.16 16.74
N GLN A 963 -5.25 -31.73 16.87
CA GLN A 963 -4.37 -32.09 17.99
C GLN A 963 -4.59 -31.25 19.26
N TYR A 964 -5.26 -30.09 19.20
CA TYR A 964 -5.45 -29.22 20.38
C TYR A 964 -6.16 -29.90 21.56
N VAL A 965 -7.07 -30.85 21.32
CA VAL A 965 -7.75 -31.62 22.39
C VAL A 965 -6.76 -32.58 23.08
N GLN A 966 -5.97 -33.32 22.30
CA GLN A 966 -4.90 -34.18 22.82
C GLN A 966 -3.86 -33.37 23.60
N VAL A 967 -3.55 -32.14 23.17
CA VAL A 967 -2.64 -31.24 23.88
C VAL A 967 -3.23 -30.72 25.19
N ARG A 968 -4.54 -30.41 25.25
CA ARG A 968 -5.24 -30.11 26.51
C ARG A 968 -5.09 -31.26 27.51
N GLU A 969 -5.39 -32.48 27.06
CA GLU A 969 -5.25 -33.70 27.87
C GLU A 969 -3.80 -33.95 28.31
N MET A 970 -2.83 -33.64 27.44
CA MET A 970 -1.39 -33.81 27.69
C MET A 970 -0.80 -32.82 28.72
N ILE A 971 -1.40 -31.63 28.84
CA ILE A 971 -1.02 -30.58 29.80
C ILE A 971 -1.72 -30.80 31.16
N GLY A 972 -2.99 -31.22 31.13
CA GLY A 972 -3.80 -31.49 32.33
C GLY A 972 -4.41 -30.22 32.95
N GLU A 973 -5.38 -30.39 33.86
CA GLU A 973 -6.08 -29.28 34.51
C GLU A 973 -5.26 -28.62 35.63
N ASP A 974 -4.36 -29.36 36.27
CA ASP A 974 -3.41 -28.85 37.29
C ASP A 974 -2.12 -28.25 36.67
N GLY A 975 -2.04 -28.17 35.33
CA GLY A 975 -0.86 -27.69 34.60
C GLY A 975 -0.83 -26.18 34.35
N PRO A 976 0.16 -25.68 33.59
CA PRO A 976 0.16 -24.31 33.06
C PRO A 976 -1.07 -24.04 32.18
N ARG A 977 -1.57 -22.79 32.16
CA ARG A 977 -2.76 -22.41 31.35
C ARG A 977 -2.55 -22.81 29.89
N PHE A 978 -3.44 -23.61 29.33
CA PHE A 978 -3.41 -24.01 27.92
C PHE A 978 -4.11 -22.96 27.06
N ALA A 979 -3.38 -22.41 26.08
CA ALA A 979 -3.82 -21.22 25.33
C ALA A 979 -3.59 -21.30 23.80
N PRO A 980 -4.56 -21.83 23.04
CA PRO A 980 -4.53 -21.82 21.58
C PRO A 980 -4.37 -20.41 20.98
N ALA A 981 -3.59 -20.31 19.90
CA ALA A 981 -3.29 -19.05 19.23
C ALA A 981 -4.02 -18.91 17.89
N THR A 982 -5.03 -18.04 17.82
CA THR A 982 -5.85 -17.81 16.61
C THR A 982 -4.97 -17.47 15.40
N ILE A 983 -5.20 -18.01 14.20
CA ILE A 983 -4.41 -17.62 12.99
C ILE A 983 -4.41 -16.10 12.77
N ARG A 984 -3.33 -15.54 12.21
CA ARG A 984 -3.05 -14.08 12.22
C ARG A 984 -3.99 -13.25 11.33
N ALA A 985 -4.45 -13.80 10.21
CA ALA A 985 -5.49 -13.18 9.38
C ALA A 985 -6.51 -14.23 8.93
N ILE A 986 -7.75 -13.80 8.73
CA ILE A 986 -8.86 -14.62 8.23
C ILE A 986 -9.58 -13.88 7.11
N LYS A 987 -10.13 -14.61 6.14
CA LYS A 987 -10.93 -14.06 5.04
C LYS A 987 -12.44 -14.21 5.29
N PRO A 988 -13.31 -13.52 4.51
CA PRO A 988 -14.76 -13.65 4.65
C PRO A 988 -15.25 -15.10 4.51
N GLY A 989 -15.83 -15.64 5.60
CA GLY A 989 -16.25 -17.05 5.70
C GLY A 989 -15.27 -17.99 6.46
N GLU A 990 -14.07 -17.53 6.81
CA GLU A 990 -13.07 -18.33 7.53
C GLU A 990 -13.24 -18.33 9.07
N THR A 991 -14.35 -17.81 9.58
CA THR A 991 -14.66 -17.71 11.03
C THR A 991 -14.55 -19.04 11.80
N HIS A 992 -14.64 -20.17 11.09
CA HIS A 992 -14.57 -21.50 11.66
C HIS A 992 -13.21 -21.77 12.34
N TYR A 993 -12.08 -21.31 11.78
CA TYR A 993 -10.75 -21.52 12.38
C TYR A 993 -10.61 -20.95 13.80
N VAL A 994 -11.32 -19.85 14.10
CA VAL A 994 -11.34 -19.25 15.44
C VAL A 994 -12.29 -20.03 16.36
N ARG A 995 -13.49 -20.35 15.86
CA ARG A 995 -14.53 -21.05 16.64
C ARG A 995 -14.13 -22.48 17.01
N THR A 996 -13.34 -23.17 16.18
CA THR A 996 -12.90 -24.55 16.46
C THR A 996 -11.97 -24.68 17.66
N LEU A 997 -11.21 -23.63 18.00
CA LEU A 997 -10.31 -23.63 19.17
C LEU A 997 -11.08 -23.71 20.50
N LEU A 998 -12.34 -23.28 20.53
CA LEU A 998 -13.17 -23.39 21.73
C LEU A 998 -13.51 -24.85 22.10
N ASN A 999 -13.43 -25.77 21.14
CA ASN A 999 -13.67 -27.20 21.37
C ASN A 999 -12.54 -27.89 22.18
N SER A 1000 -11.38 -27.25 22.34
CA SER A 1000 -10.29 -27.76 23.19
C SER A 1000 -10.35 -27.24 24.64
N TYR A 1001 -11.43 -26.59 25.04
CA TYR A 1001 -11.66 -26.04 26.39
C TYR A 1001 -10.44 -25.26 26.95
N PRO A 1002 -10.06 -24.12 26.33
CA PRO A 1002 -8.85 -23.39 26.69
C PRO A 1002 -9.01 -22.49 27.93
N ASP A 1003 -7.93 -22.28 28.70
CA ASP A 1003 -7.91 -21.39 29.88
C ASP A 1003 -7.50 -19.95 29.53
N ALA A 1004 -6.96 -19.75 28.33
CA ALA A 1004 -6.72 -18.44 27.74
C ALA A 1004 -6.75 -18.55 26.20
N LEU A 1005 -6.81 -17.44 25.48
CA LEU A 1005 -6.65 -17.41 24.02
C LEU A 1005 -5.64 -16.34 23.61
N LEU A 1006 -4.69 -16.68 22.73
CA LEU A 1006 -3.81 -15.69 22.10
C LEU A 1006 -4.46 -15.20 20.81
N VAL A 1007 -4.99 -13.98 20.85
CA VAL A 1007 -5.78 -13.37 19.77
C VAL A 1007 -4.88 -12.49 18.92
N ARG A 1008 -4.91 -12.75 17.60
CA ARG A 1008 -3.89 -12.25 16.64
C ARG A 1008 -4.45 -11.33 15.54
N GLY A 1009 -5.66 -10.80 15.75
CA GLY A 1009 -6.26 -9.79 14.90
C GLY A 1009 -7.66 -9.33 15.38
N PRO A 1010 -8.18 -8.19 14.87
CA PRO A 1010 -9.49 -7.65 15.27
C PRO A 1010 -10.66 -8.58 14.95
N ALA A 1011 -10.63 -9.26 13.80
CA ALA A 1011 -11.71 -10.17 13.39
C ALA A 1011 -11.86 -11.35 14.34
N GLN A 1012 -10.74 -11.88 14.80
CA GLN A 1012 -10.65 -13.00 15.72
C GLN A 1012 -11.24 -12.62 17.08
N TRP A 1013 -10.94 -11.42 17.59
CA TRP A 1013 -11.61 -10.85 18.77
C TRP A 1013 -13.13 -10.77 18.58
N GLN A 1014 -13.60 -10.20 17.46
CA GLN A 1014 -15.04 -10.04 17.19
C GLN A 1014 -15.79 -11.37 17.13
N ILE A 1015 -15.16 -12.43 16.58
CA ILE A 1015 -15.74 -13.77 16.52
C ILE A 1015 -15.85 -14.39 17.91
N LEU A 1016 -14.87 -14.15 18.79
CA LEU A 1016 -14.91 -14.61 20.18
C LEU A 1016 -16.01 -13.89 20.98
N GLN A 1017 -16.17 -12.57 20.78
CA GLN A 1017 -17.30 -11.81 21.34
C GLN A 1017 -18.65 -12.32 20.84
N GLN A 1018 -18.81 -12.54 19.53
CA GLN A 1018 -20.02 -13.16 18.95
C GLN A 1018 -20.31 -14.58 19.47
N SER A 1019 -19.28 -15.28 19.96
CA SER A 1019 -19.40 -16.62 20.54
C SER A 1019 -19.71 -16.59 22.05
N ASN A 1020 -19.89 -15.39 22.64
CA ASN A 1020 -20.00 -15.17 24.08
C ASN A 1020 -18.89 -15.87 24.88
N CYS A 1021 -17.65 -15.82 24.36
CA CYS A 1021 -16.53 -16.55 24.93
C CYS A 1021 -16.13 -15.99 26.31
N PRO A 1022 -16.21 -16.79 27.40
CA PRO A 1022 -15.81 -16.34 28.74
C PRO A 1022 -14.31 -16.52 29.02
N VAL A 1023 -13.55 -17.04 28.04
CA VAL A 1023 -12.13 -17.37 28.18
C VAL A 1023 -11.30 -16.07 28.10
N PRO A 1024 -10.42 -15.79 29.07
CA PRO A 1024 -9.58 -14.60 29.03
C PRO A 1024 -8.67 -14.56 27.80
N MET A 1025 -8.48 -13.37 27.23
CA MET A 1025 -7.73 -13.18 25.99
C MET A 1025 -6.43 -12.42 26.22
N THR A 1026 -5.35 -12.87 25.59
CA THR A 1026 -4.10 -12.11 25.41
C THR A 1026 -4.09 -11.52 24.00
N ALA A 1027 -3.81 -10.23 23.85
CA ALA A 1027 -3.56 -9.61 22.54
C ALA A 1027 -2.10 -9.85 22.09
N ASP A 1028 -1.90 -10.41 20.91
CA ASP A 1028 -0.56 -10.67 20.36
C ASP A 1028 0.08 -9.44 19.72
N PHE A 1029 1.40 -9.47 19.52
CA PHE A 1029 2.15 -8.38 18.86
C PHE A 1029 1.67 -8.10 17.43
N SER A 1030 1.01 -9.07 16.78
CA SER A 1030 0.32 -8.89 15.48
C SER A 1030 -0.85 -7.89 15.53
N MET A 1031 -1.35 -7.53 16.72
CA MET A 1031 -2.23 -6.37 16.94
C MET A 1031 -1.54 -5.02 16.76
N ASN A 1032 -0.23 -4.99 16.48
CA ASN A 1032 0.55 -3.78 16.19
C ASN A 1032 0.56 -2.74 17.33
N ILE A 1033 0.51 -3.19 18.59
CA ILE A 1033 0.55 -2.35 19.78
C ILE A 1033 1.90 -1.62 19.87
N ALA A 1034 1.90 -0.33 19.57
CA ALA A 1034 3.10 0.50 19.43
C ALA A 1034 3.11 1.75 20.34
N ASN A 1035 1.98 2.06 20.97
CA ASN A 1035 1.81 3.23 21.84
C ASN A 1035 0.78 2.99 22.96
N ASP A 1036 0.80 3.89 23.94
CA ASP A 1036 -0.02 3.93 25.15
C ASP A 1036 -1.53 3.94 24.86
N LEU A 1037 -1.97 4.72 23.86
CA LEU A 1037 -3.39 4.76 23.46
C LEU A 1037 -3.86 3.44 22.85
N THR A 1038 -3.01 2.76 22.08
CA THR A 1038 -3.31 1.42 21.53
C THR A 1038 -3.38 0.39 22.65
N ALA A 1039 -2.50 0.45 23.64
CA ALA A 1039 -2.53 -0.44 24.80
C ALA A 1039 -3.81 -0.25 25.64
N ALA A 1040 -4.18 1.00 25.92
CA ALA A 1040 -5.44 1.32 26.60
C ALA A 1040 -6.67 0.88 25.80
N LEU A 1041 -6.66 1.01 24.47
CA LEU A 1041 -7.73 0.51 23.60
C LEU A 1041 -7.89 -1.01 23.72
N MET A 1042 -6.79 -1.77 23.79
CA MET A 1042 -6.84 -3.23 24.01
C MET A 1042 -7.42 -3.58 25.40
N ARG A 1043 -7.12 -2.79 26.44
CA ARG A 1043 -7.75 -2.97 27.76
C ARG A 1043 -9.26 -2.69 27.73
N LYS A 1044 -9.69 -1.60 27.09
CA LYS A 1044 -11.12 -1.28 26.93
C LYS A 1044 -11.84 -2.28 26.00
N ALA A 1045 -11.11 -3.03 25.18
CA ALA A 1045 -11.58 -4.21 24.44
C ALA A 1045 -11.59 -5.53 25.25
N GLY A 1046 -11.23 -5.50 26.54
CA GLY A 1046 -11.31 -6.67 27.43
C GLY A 1046 -10.14 -7.65 27.36
N PHE A 1047 -8.97 -7.25 26.86
CA PHE A 1047 -7.77 -8.09 26.91
C PHE A 1047 -7.15 -8.14 28.32
N GLU A 1048 -6.85 -9.35 28.81
CA GLU A 1048 -6.18 -9.62 30.10
C GLU A 1048 -4.73 -9.12 30.06
N ARG A 1049 -4.03 -9.46 28.97
CA ARG A 1049 -2.60 -9.25 28.74
C ARG A 1049 -2.35 -8.83 27.29
N MET A 1050 -1.21 -8.23 26.99
CA MET A 1050 -0.83 -7.92 25.60
C MET A 1050 0.68 -7.92 25.32
N ALA A 1051 1.07 -8.29 24.11
CA ALA A 1051 2.44 -8.18 23.62
C ALA A 1051 2.60 -6.94 22.72
N PHE A 1052 3.62 -6.11 22.98
CA PHE A 1052 3.93 -4.95 22.13
C PHE A 1052 4.66 -5.36 20.82
N SER A 1053 4.66 -4.46 19.83
CA SER A 1053 5.24 -4.72 18.50
C SER A 1053 6.75 -5.04 18.57
N PRO A 1054 7.25 -6.04 17.81
CA PRO A 1054 8.67 -6.38 17.75
C PRO A 1054 9.52 -5.28 17.07
N GLU A 1055 8.89 -4.28 16.45
CA GLU A 1055 9.53 -3.14 15.79
C GLU A 1055 9.89 -2.00 16.77
N LEU A 1056 9.60 -2.14 18.07
CA LEU A 1056 10.04 -1.21 19.12
C LEU A 1056 11.51 -1.43 19.51
N ALA A 1057 12.23 -0.34 19.71
CA ALA A 1057 13.52 -0.29 20.39
C ALA A 1057 13.33 -0.06 21.90
N ILE A 1058 14.36 -0.33 22.72
CA ILE A 1058 14.24 -0.31 24.20
C ILE A 1058 13.83 1.07 24.73
N GLU A 1059 14.27 2.15 24.10
CA GLU A 1059 13.90 3.52 24.44
C GLU A 1059 12.39 3.78 24.26
N ASN A 1060 11.81 3.23 23.19
CA ASN A 1060 10.38 3.34 22.91
C ASN A 1060 9.54 2.38 23.79
N ILE A 1061 10.12 1.25 24.21
CA ILE A 1061 9.51 0.36 25.22
C ILE A 1061 9.45 1.07 26.57
N CYS A 1062 10.51 1.74 27.01
CA CYS A 1062 10.49 2.55 28.24
C CYS A 1062 9.44 3.66 28.16
N ALA A 1063 9.42 4.45 27.08
CA ALA A 1063 8.43 5.51 26.89
C ALA A 1063 6.97 4.98 26.92
N LEU A 1064 6.72 3.82 26.30
CA LEU A 1064 5.43 3.14 26.36
C LEU A 1064 5.05 2.76 27.80
N LEU A 1065 5.96 2.12 28.55
CA LEU A 1065 5.73 1.68 29.93
C LEU A 1065 5.56 2.85 30.91
N GLU A 1066 6.25 3.97 30.69
CA GLU A 1066 6.11 5.21 31.48
C GLU A 1066 4.75 5.90 31.30
N ASN A 1067 4.07 5.67 30.18
CA ASN A 1067 2.77 6.26 29.84
C ASN A 1067 1.62 5.24 29.84
N SER A 1068 1.86 4.03 30.32
CA SER A 1068 0.86 2.97 30.45
C SER A 1068 1.14 2.13 31.70
N VAL A 1069 0.79 0.84 31.68
CA VAL A 1069 0.77 -0.02 32.87
C VAL A 1069 1.61 -1.27 32.61
N PRO A 1070 2.77 -1.44 33.27
CA PRO A 1070 3.63 -2.61 33.07
C PRO A 1070 2.93 -3.96 33.29
N ALA A 1071 1.95 -4.02 34.19
CA ALA A 1071 1.17 -5.23 34.48
C ALA A 1071 0.26 -5.70 33.31
N TRP A 1072 -0.05 -4.82 32.35
CA TRP A 1072 -0.81 -5.21 31.14
C TRP A 1072 0.04 -6.00 30.14
N PHE A 1073 1.37 -5.93 30.23
CA PHE A 1073 2.25 -6.43 29.17
C PHE A 1073 2.83 -7.82 29.44
N GLU A 1074 2.88 -8.62 28.38
CA GLU A 1074 3.58 -9.89 28.29
C GLU A 1074 4.49 -9.86 27.05
N PRO A 1075 5.63 -9.12 27.10
CA PRO A 1075 6.54 -8.97 25.96
C PRO A 1075 7.13 -10.29 25.47
N VAL A 1076 7.28 -10.42 24.15
CA VAL A 1076 7.96 -11.56 23.51
C VAL A 1076 9.47 -11.35 23.56
N VAL A 1077 10.12 -11.87 24.59
CA VAL A 1077 11.54 -11.64 24.89
C VAL A 1077 12.51 -12.55 24.12
N TYR A 1078 11.99 -13.61 23.50
CA TYR A 1078 12.73 -14.45 22.54
C TYR A 1078 11.79 -14.87 21.41
N GLN A 1079 12.18 -14.63 20.16
CA GLN A 1079 11.45 -15.13 18.98
C GLN A 1079 12.32 -15.16 17.72
N ARG A 1080 12.14 -16.15 16.86
CA ARG A 1080 12.44 -15.98 15.42
C ARG A 1080 11.30 -15.15 14.82
N ILE A 1081 11.59 -13.94 14.36
CA ILE A 1081 10.57 -13.01 13.86
C ILE A 1081 9.90 -13.59 12.60
N PRO A 1082 8.55 -13.65 12.51
CA PRO A 1082 7.87 -13.98 11.26
C PRO A 1082 8.07 -12.86 10.25
N MET A 1083 8.93 -13.09 9.26
CA MET A 1083 9.34 -12.10 8.27
C MET A 1083 8.21 -11.79 7.28
N PHE A 1084 7.64 -12.83 6.71
CA PHE A 1084 6.56 -12.76 5.73
C PHE A 1084 5.41 -13.67 6.19
N TYR A 1085 4.19 -13.15 6.14
CA TYR A 1085 2.96 -13.92 6.29
C TYR A 1085 2.17 -13.79 4.98
N THR A 1086 2.04 -14.88 4.23
CA THR A 1086 1.74 -14.85 2.80
C THR A 1086 0.64 -15.83 2.40
N GLU A 1087 -0.30 -15.34 1.59
CA GLU A 1087 -1.35 -16.12 0.91
C GLU A 1087 -0.79 -17.03 -0.21
N HIS A 1088 0.45 -16.82 -0.65
CA HIS A 1088 1.14 -17.69 -1.59
C HIS A 1088 1.81 -18.86 -0.87
N CYS A 1089 1.42 -20.09 -1.23
CA CYS A 1089 1.97 -21.32 -0.68
C CYS A 1089 3.11 -21.86 -1.54
N LEU A 1090 4.34 -21.76 -1.03
CA LEU A 1090 5.56 -22.22 -1.70
C LEU A 1090 5.57 -23.73 -1.92
N TYR A 1091 5.01 -24.50 -0.96
CA TYR A 1091 4.81 -25.94 -1.10
C TYR A 1091 3.99 -26.28 -2.35
N CYS A 1092 2.85 -25.61 -2.55
CA CYS A 1092 2.02 -25.83 -3.73
C CYS A 1092 2.71 -25.35 -5.02
N LYS A 1093 3.48 -24.24 -4.96
CA LYS A 1093 4.17 -23.71 -6.15
C LYS A 1093 5.33 -24.59 -6.62
N HIS A 1094 6.02 -25.29 -5.72
CA HIS A 1094 7.32 -25.91 -6.01
C HIS A 1094 7.47 -27.40 -5.69
N THR A 1095 6.56 -28.00 -4.90
CA THR A 1095 6.70 -29.41 -4.47
C THR A 1095 5.49 -30.29 -4.78
N ALA A 1096 4.38 -29.69 -5.23
CA ALA A 1096 3.19 -30.36 -5.74
C ALA A 1096 3.26 -30.48 -7.29
N PRO A 1097 2.35 -31.25 -7.94
CA PRO A 1097 2.26 -31.31 -9.40
C PRO A 1097 2.03 -29.93 -10.04
N ASN A 1098 2.48 -29.74 -11.28
CA ASN A 1098 2.42 -28.44 -11.97
C ASN A 1098 0.98 -27.95 -12.20
N GLU A 1099 0.02 -28.87 -12.27
CA GLU A 1099 -1.40 -28.62 -12.43
C GLU A 1099 -2.07 -28.16 -11.13
N ALA A 1100 -1.45 -28.40 -9.97
CA ALA A 1100 -2.00 -28.05 -8.66
C ALA A 1100 -1.91 -26.54 -8.40
N THR A 1101 -3.05 -25.88 -8.25
CA THR A 1101 -3.15 -24.43 -8.07
C THR A 1101 -3.31 -24.00 -6.61
N LYS A 1102 -3.84 -24.89 -5.74
CA LYS A 1102 -4.21 -24.64 -4.33
C LYS A 1102 -4.53 -25.95 -3.58
N PHE A 1103 -4.93 -25.87 -2.31
CA PHE A 1103 -5.56 -26.99 -1.60
C PHE A 1103 -6.98 -27.26 -2.14
N PRO A 1104 -7.43 -28.53 -2.33
CA PRO A 1104 -6.75 -29.79 -2.01
C PRO A 1104 -5.84 -30.36 -3.11
N GLU A 1105 -5.82 -29.76 -4.30
CA GLU A 1105 -5.04 -30.21 -5.47
C GLU A 1105 -3.54 -30.39 -5.14
N CYS A 1106 -3.02 -29.60 -4.21
CA CYS A 1106 -1.64 -29.65 -3.74
C CYS A 1106 -1.25 -30.94 -2.99
N GLY A 1107 -2.19 -31.80 -2.60
CA GLY A 1107 -1.89 -33.05 -1.87
C GLY A 1107 -1.09 -32.85 -0.58
N ARG A 1108 -1.33 -31.73 0.12
CA ARG A 1108 -0.74 -31.35 1.43
C ARG A 1108 0.76 -31.62 1.58
N GLN A 1109 1.58 -31.20 0.60
CA GLN A 1109 3.04 -31.41 0.65
C GLN A 1109 3.75 -30.84 1.90
N CYS A 1110 3.14 -29.87 2.60
CA CYS A 1110 3.63 -29.37 3.88
C CYS A 1110 3.61 -30.40 5.02
N GLU A 1111 2.73 -31.40 4.98
CA GLU A 1111 2.70 -32.49 5.99
C GLU A 1111 3.86 -33.49 5.83
N PHE A 1112 4.61 -33.43 4.72
CA PHE A 1112 5.58 -34.48 4.32
C PHE A 1112 6.97 -33.96 3.95
N LYS A 1113 7.17 -32.65 3.86
CA LYS A 1113 8.42 -32.00 3.41
C LYS A 1113 8.67 -30.74 4.24
N ASN A 1114 9.92 -30.46 4.56
CA ASN A 1114 10.32 -29.17 5.13
C ASN A 1114 10.85 -28.27 4.01
N ILE A 1115 10.50 -26.98 4.04
CA ILE A 1115 10.98 -25.99 3.07
C ILE A 1115 11.73 -24.88 3.80
N SER A 1116 12.85 -24.46 3.23
CA SER A 1116 13.55 -23.23 3.61
C SER A 1116 13.94 -22.40 2.40
N LEU A 1117 14.10 -21.10 2.62
CA LEU A 1117 14.62 -20.13 1.65
C LEU A 1117 16.04 -19.73 2.06
N ARG A 1118 17.04 -20.28 1.37
CA ARG A 1118 18.45 -19.93 1.57
C ARG A 1118 18.73 -18.56 0.98
N ASP A 1119 19.16 -17.62 1.81
CA ASP A 1119 19.48 -16.26 1.39
C ASP A 1119 20.85 -16.16 0.69
N ARG A 1120 21.18 -14.96 0.20
CA ARG A 1120 22.46 -14.65 -0.44
C ARG A 1120 23.70 -14.69 0.48
N LYS A 1121 23.55 -14.79 1.80
CA LYS A 1121 24.64 -15.08 2.75
C LYS A 1121 24.82 -16.59 2.95
N GLY A 1122 23.92 -17.42 2.42
CA GLY A 1122 23.89 -18.87 2.63
C GLY A 1122 23.09 -19.31 3.85
N VAL A 1123 22.23 -18.43 4.41
CA VAL A 1123 21.50 -18.70 5.66
C VAL A 1123 20.05 -19.11 5.35
N ASP A 1124 19.56 -20.14 6.03
CA ASP A 1124 18.23 -20.74 5.75
C ASP A 1124 17.11 -20.10 6.57
N HIS A 1125 16.09 -19.60 5.89
CA HIS A 1125 14.85 -19.10 6.47
C HIS A 1125 13.75 -20.16 6.38
N VAL A 1126 13.34 -20.73 7.50
CA VAL A 1126 12.35 -21.82 7.56
C VAL A 1126 10.96 -21.32 7.17
N VAL A 1127 10.26 -22.12 6.37
CA VAL A 1127 8.86 -21.91 6.00
C VAL A 1127 7.98 -22.89 6.78
N LYS A 1128 6.85 -22.39 7.29
CA LYS A 1128 5.78 -23.19 7.94
C LYS A 1128 4.42 -22.77 7.42
N THR A 1129 3.38 -23.53 7.74
CA THR A 1129 1.98 -23.30 7.36
C THR A 1129 1.09 -23.01 8.57
N ASP A 1130 0.02 -22.25 8.38
CA ASP A 1130 -1.11 -22.20 9.32
C ASP A 1130 -2.30 -23.05 8.81
N ASP A 1131 -3.34 -23.22 9.64
CA ASP A 1131 -4.56 -23.97 9.35
C ASP A 1131 -5.26 -23.54 8.04
N ALA A 1132 -5.05 -22.28 7.61
CA ALA A 1132 -5.58 -21.68 6.39
C ALA A 1132 -4.62 -21.83 5.18
N CYS A 1133 -3.61 -22.70 5.29
CA CYS A 1133 -2.56 -22.95 4.31
C CYS A 1133 -1.67 -21.73 3.99
N ARG A 1134 -1.70 -20.67 4.81
CA ARG A 1134 -0.88 -19.46 4.62
C ARG A 1134 0.53 -19.77 5.06
N ASN A 1135 1.51 -19.33 4.28
CA ASN A 1135 2.91 -19.59 4.56
C ASN A 1135 3.47 -18.50 5.48
N ILE A 1136 4.18 -18.91 6.52
CA ILE A 1136 4.96 -18.04 7.39
C ILE A 1136 6.43 -18.33 7.11
N VAL A 1137 7.19 -17.32 6.72
CA VAL A 1137 8.65 -17.41 6.55
C VAL A 1137 9.29 -16.79 7.80
N TYR A 1138 10.00 -17.58 8.59
CA TYR A 1138 10.63 -17.14 9.82
C TYR A 1138 12.07 -16.65 9.59
N ALA A 1139 12.51 -15.70 10.41
CA ALA A 1139 13.91 -15.33 10.52
C ALA A 1139 14.75 -16.56 10.90
N SER A 1140 15.98 -16.61 10.41
CA SER A 1140 16.91 -17.71 10.69
C SER A 1140 17.47 -17.64 12.11
N GLU A 1141 17.76 -16.42 12.57
CA GLU A 1141 18.29 -16.12 13.89
C GLU A 1141 17.19 -15.51 14.77
N PRO A 1142 17.11 -15.86 16.07
CA PRO A 1142 16.13 -15.29 16.99
C PRO A 1142 16.53 -13.89 17.48
N LYS A 1143 15.57 -12.96 17.56
CA LYS A 1143 15.70 -11.73 18.35
C LYS A 1143 15.53 -12.12 19.82
N SER A 1144 16.61 -12.01 20.58
CA SER A 1144 16.64 -12.27 22.03
C SER A 1144 16.85 -10.96 22.80
N MET A 1145 16.02 -10.73 23.82
CA MET A 1145 16.08 -9.58 24.73
C MET A 1145 16.57 -10.00 26.13
N LEU A 1146 17.28 -11.13 26.25
CA LEU A 1146 17.78 -11.66 27.53
C LEU A 1146 18.55 -10.61 28.36
N ALA A 1147 19.44 -9.85 27.71
CA ALA A 1147 20.20 -8.76 28.37
C ALA A 1147 19.34 -7.54 28.78
N ASN A 1148 18.09 -7.46 28.34
CA ASN A 1148 17.14 -6.42 28.72
C ASN A 1148 16.12 -6.90 29.77
N VAL A 1149 16.06 -8.20 30.08
CA VAL A 1149 15.13 -8.78 31.08
C VAL A 1149 15.25 -8.07 32.44
N PRO A 1150 16.46 -7.84 33.00
CA PRO A 1150 16.58 -7.14 34.28
C PRO A 1150 15.99 -5.71 34.25
N ALA A 1151 16.21 -4.98 33.16
CA ALA A 1151 15.66 -3.63 32.98
C ALA A 1151 14.13 -3.64 32.82
N MET A 1152 13.56 -4.64 32.15
CA MET A 1152 12.12 -4.82 32.03
C MET A 1152 11.47 -5.18 33.37
N VAL A 1153 12.08 -6.06 34.17
CA VAL A 1153 11.61 -6.38 35.54
C VAL A 1153 11.70 -5.16 36.46
N ALA A 1154 12.79 -4.39 36.39
CA ALA A 1154 12.91 -3.12 37.11
C ALA A 1154 11.85 -2.08 36.68
N ALA A 1155 11.47 -2.06 35.40
CA ALA A 1155 10.37 -1.24 34.85
C ALA A 1155 8.96 -1.81 35.15
N GLY A 1156 8.84 -2.85 35.97
CA GLY A 1156 7.56 -3.37 36.45
C GLY A 1156 6.95 -4.52 35.63
N ILE A 1157 7.62 -5.03 34.60
CA ILE A 1157 7.17 -6.24 33.88
C ILE A 1157 7.23 -7.45 34.84
N ARG A 1158 6.18 -8.27 34.86
CA ARG A 1158 6.08 -9.51 35.65
C ARG A 1158 5.67 -10.74 34.86
N ARG A 1159 5.51 -10.61 33.53
CA ARG A 1159 5.16 -11.71 32.63
C ARG A 1159 5.96 -11.56 31.35
N MET A 1160 6.53 -12.63 30.82
CA MET A 1160 7.33 -12.59 29.59
C MET A 1160 7.04 -13.82 28.72
N ARG A 1161 7.08 -13.67 27.39
CA ARG A 1161 6.79 -14.73 26.43
C ARG A 1161 8.02 -15.16 25.63
N ILE A 1162 8.15 -16.47 25.40
CA ILE A 1162 9.18 -17.08 24.56
C ILE A 1162 8.49 -17.82 23.42
N ASP A 1163 8.77 -17.47 22.16
CA ASP A 1163 8.15 -18.09 20.98
C ASP A 1163 9.13 -19.00 20.23
N PHE A 1164 8.89 -20.31 20.27
CA PHE A 1164 9.68 -21.32 19.57
C PHE A 1164 9.07 -21.69 18.20
N VAL A 1165 9.92 -21.95 17.20
CA VAL A 1165 9.51 -22.31 15.83
C VAL A 1165 9.80 -23.78 15.53
N ASP A 1166 11.04 -24.21 15.73
CA ASP A 1166 11.51 -25.57 15.46
C ASP A 1166 12.67 -26.00 16.40
N GLU A 1167 12.93 -25.21 17.44
CA GLU A 1167 13.88 -25.55 18.51
C GLU A 1167 13.52 -26.90 19.16
N ASP A 1168 14.54 -27.74 19.39
CA ASP A 1168 14.39 -29.06 19.99
C ASP A 1168 14.18 -29.01 21.52
N SER A 1169 13.74 -30.13 22.10
CA SER A 1169 13.44 -30.25 23.53
C SER A 1169 14.61 -30.00 24.49
N SER A 1170 15.86 -29.98 24.06
CA SER A 1170 17.01 -29.57 24.88
C SER A 1170 17.24 -28.05 24.78
N THR A 1171 17.32 -27.52 23.56
CA THR A 1171 17.41 -26.08 23.28
C THR A 1171 16.28 -25.28 23.93
N VAL A 1172 15.05 -25.78 23.87
CA VAL A 1172 13.87 -25.20 24.55
C VAL A 1172 14.08 -25.06 26.06
N ARG A 1173 14.54 -26.11 26.73
CA ARG A 1173 14.73 -26.10 28.20
C ARG A 1173 15.84 -25.15 28.62
N ASP A 1174 16.96 -25.14 27.90
CA ASP A 1174 18.07 -24.24 28.21
C ASP A 1174 17.74 -22.76 27.95
N ILE A 1175 16.93 -22.44 26.94
CA ILE A 1175 16.47 -21.07 26.71
C ILE A 1175 15.50 -20.64 27.80
N VAL A 1176 14.47 -21.43 28.11
CA VAL A 1176 13.51 -21.10 29.20
C VAL A 1176 14.24 -20.95 30.54
N ARG A 1177 15.24 -21.80 30.82
CA ARG A 1177 16.09 -21.71 32.01
C ARG A 1177 16.86 -20.39 32.09
N GLN A 1178 17.57 -19.98 31.04
CA GLN A 1178 18.31 -18.71 31.01
C GLN A 1178 17.39 -17.49 31.24
N PHE A 1179 16.19 -17.50 30.66
CA PHE A 1179 15.22 -16.42 30.89
C PHE A 1179 14.62 -16.43 32.30
N ARG A 1180 14.42 -17.62 32.92
CA ARG A 1180 14.05 -17.71 34.35
C ARG A 1180 15.16 -17.17 35.25
N GLU A 1181 16.41 -17.57 35.00
CA GLU A 1181 17.59 -17.12 35.74
C GLU A 1181 17.70 -15.58 35.70
N ALA A 1182 17.73 -14.98 34.50
CA ALA A 1182 17.82 -13.53 34.31
C ALA A 1182 16.63 -12.72 34.85
N ALA A 1183 15.43 -13.33 34.96
CA ALA A 1183 14.26 -12.69 35.59
C ALA A 1183 14.35 -12.65 37.13
N THR A 1184 15.26 -13.41 37.73
CA THR A 1184 15.50 -13.47 39.18
C THR A 1184 16.77 -12.75 39.65
N GLU A 1185 17.50 -12.08 38.75
CA GLU A 1185 18.69 -11.27 39.08
C GLU A 1185 18.37 -9.83 39.56
N VAL A 1186 17.10 -9.52 39.85
CA VAL A 1186 16.56 -8.18 40.20
C VAL A 1186 15.84 -8.19 41.54
#